data_AF-A0A525CDQ4-F1
#
_entry.id   AF-A0A525CDQ4-F1
#
_cell.length_a   1.000
_cell.length_b   1.000
_cell.length_c   1.000
_cell.angle_alpha   90.00
_cell.angle_beta   90.00
_cell.angle_gamma   90.00
#
_symmetry.space_group_name_H-M   'P 1'
#
loop_
_entity.id
_entity.type
_entity.pdbx_description
1 polymer ?
#
loop_
_entity_poly.entity_id
_entity_poly.type
_entity_poly.pdbx_seq_one_letter_code
_entity_poly.pdbx_strand_id
1 'polypeptide(L)'
;MKTKNNYGRLLFSTILLLLSFKAYSFQKSINFTEDNFKFTIPDNGYIKIPSNKVAKNSIIAYQVKDEEIYFSIIVDKINPHYAYSAKKYSDFCITTVKNGTSDTDITLQNEHYVNGYRGYLANIDYVFHGTENTQFIWTYSKNGFLYQLFIYGVKSKKDLIKKHSDYLFSNFHVLDNNHQAPVKDELLFKRYRSYKYGYYLDLRHDNWMKWASIGEKYPSADIGIHKSEKAGAVIFTFPVYSKETHLEAVTNVLTKAAGVAYPNEYIKNFHETEYKKSVGYTFDYIPPASVDNYNYRFKLYSTNKICYMLFVLHEKQPDAPNKFDDKYNDFFKSFKIEYYKPQLLSEQEKKKQAALNNSLGLFYYNNKNYFNGIKFFAKALELSNHKASYLQNYLSCLTKVNRFKDAFDVIKKYKAPHADNPEIIAWNAWLLYKNNHLDDSEKEYNRLFNKGYKNDDDFIIYIDLLQELNKKDLAIQQLKAYIKKQPSYRLKKYHAKKLYDFGRYKQAIKLLEDLQKGRPFITELQQSLANNYLQMQRYKEALNIADKIIKKGYASTDAYSLKGEALYGMKNYREAKQSFEKALDYSPQSQYVKEYIQHISGLIGEGSNSNLRKKITPVTIPENLKAQINDAEKTKFFDNQAGSTYIYRIKGYSFKKGEKLKTTTYRKIKLTDNSNISKFSTLKFIFNPLYEEIYVNHLKVFDAHGKLLSTGNRSSYYITDNLSNNMATHEKVINIPVPNLKAGNIIDIVYTSQTNAKLDKFGFEREFLFATTPVILNAVFIKADSSDISYRQANIAAPVVTDNHIIWTQKNSDAFRREPYQIELEEISGIVEISSANEKWKQIAKEHYEKIKPKLKIDEKIKIVAKKLTKKAASIPEKINILADYVQKTITYKPIEFGSRGQIPNTAIQTLENKYGDCKDHAVLLYAMLASINIESNLALVNSIYKVNPEIPSLDQFNHVINYIPSINTFLDTTDKGISLNSIVPAGLGNKHSLLINKKNPAMLKIPDYNKNNSILKTEKNIHIKTRYLAQVNETVTLKGYTASFMRNHIKTIEKSGHIEWGQQLINSYLPGAQLNKIDIKNSHNTRKPLIMKLNYDVTNHSNIIDNKLIAHFPVAWERYYLSTSPVYERKTDFKIYYPFKLISKNSLTFDKKFKLNSTENINESGKSIFSDWKLSINHKANRIDEQFIFNLKTGKYDKEQYSDFFEESCNILNKLTNNIYYSE
;
A
#
# COMPACT_ATOMS: atom_id res chain seq x y z
N MET A 1 51.21 33.64 -73.38
CA MET A 1 51.99 34.77 -72.84
C MET A 1 51.09 35.98 -72.70
N LYS A 2 51.04 36.53 -71.48
CA LYS A 2 50.90 37.95 -71.11
C LYS A 2 50.09 38.94 -72.00
N THR A 3 49.14 39.59 -71.31
CA THR A 3 48.85 41.07 -71.28
C THR A 3 48.27 41.73 -72.54
N LYS A 4 47.10 42.39 -72.56
CA LYS A 4 46.48 43.53 -71.81
C LYS A 4 46.45 44.78 -72.71
N ASN A 5 45.28 45.45 -72.76
CA ASN A 5 45.03 46.88 -73.09
C ASN A 5 45.25 47.32 -74.56
N ASN A 6 44.54 48.26 -75.20
CA ASN A 6 43.52 49.30 -74.92
C ASN A 6 42.82 49.59 -76.27
N TYR A 7 41.50 49.77 -76.40
CA TYR A 7 40.73 51.03 -76.27
C TYR A 7 41.32 52.30 -76.92
N GLY A 8 40.51 52.97 -77.76
CA GLY A 8 40.65 54.37 -78.17
C GLY A 8 40.93 54.55 -79.67
N ARG A 9 39.97 54.77 -80.58
CA ARG A 9 38.92 55.80 -80.66
C ARG A 9 39.52 57.20 -80.91
N LEU A 10 38.79 57.99 -81.72
CA LEU A 10 38.94 59.43 -82.04
C LEU A 10 39.80 59.73 -83.30
N LEU A 11 39.43 60.63 -84.21
CA LEU A 11 38.29 61.53 -84.37
C LEU A 11 38.46 62.24 -85.74
N PHE A 12 37.38 62.59 -86.43
CA PHE A 12 37.18 63.84 -87.21
C PHE A 12 35.72 63.76 -87.68
N SER A 13 34.69 64.37 -87.06
CA SER A 13 34.40 65.82 -86.93
C SER A 13 34.60 66.53 -88.28
N THR A 14 33.68 67.20 -88.96
CA THR A 14 32.41 67.88 -88.65
C THR A 14 31.93 68.34 -90.04
N ILE A 15 30.71 68.10 -90.53
CA ILE A 15 29.65 69.12 -90.73
C ILE A 15 28.69 68.50 -91.76
N LEU A 16 27.47 68.19 -91.33
CA LEU A 16 26.27 68.35 -92.15
C LEU A 16 25.11 68.54 -91.16
N LEU A 17 24.95 69.80 -90.76
CA LEU A 17 23.79 70.31 -90.03
C LEU A 17 22.60 70.39 -91.01
N LEU A 18 21.41 70.12 -90.48
CA LEU A 18 20.09 70.52 -90.98
C LEU A 18 19.56 69.84 -92.26
N LEU A 19 18.94 68.68 -92.05
CA LEU A 19 17.68 68.19 -92.66
C LEU A 19 17.19 67.02 -91.78
N SER A 20 16.47 67.26 -90.68
CA SER A 20 15.01 67.11 -90.61
C SER A 20 14.42 66.14 -91.65
N PHE A 21 13.98 64.95 -91.23
CA PHE A 21 12.54 64.65 -91.06
C PHE A 21 12.32 63.15 -90.75
N LYS A 22 11.58 62.92 -89.66
CA LYS A 22 10.63 61.81 -89.41
C LYS A 22 10.96 60.43 -90.00
N ALA A 23 11.43 59.55 -89.12
CA ALA A 23 10.90 58.20 -89.05
C ALA A 23 10.27 58.00 -87.67
N TYR A 24 9.04 58.47 -87.50
CA TYR A 24 8.15 58.00 -86.45
C TYR A 24 7.92 56.51 -86.71
N SER A 25 8.46 55.61 -85.88
CA SER A 25 7.75 54.36 -85.69
C SER A 25 6.50 54.72 -84.89
N PHE A 26 5.33 54.63 -85.53
CA PHE A 26 4.06 54.72 -84.82
C PHE A 26 4.01 53.55 -83.82
N GLN A 27 4.40 53.77 -82.57
CA GLN A 27 4.07 52.84 -81.49
C GLN A 27 2.55 52.84 -81.34
N LYS A 28 1.93 51.77 -81.84
CA LYS A 28 0.48 51.59 -81.85
C LYS A 28 0.01 51.43 -80.40
N SER A 29 -0.89 52.29 -79.93
CA SER A 29 -1.48 52.20 -78.58
C SER A 29 -2.88 51.61 -78.64
N ILE A 30 -3.27 50.80 -77.65
CA ILE A 30 -4.61 50.20 -77.55
C ILE A 30 -5.39 50.88 -76.42
N ASN A 31 -6.63 51.30 -76.70
CA ASN A 31 -7.54 51.87 -75.71
C ASN A 31 -8.51 50.79 -75.21
N PHE A 32 -8.68 50.71 -73.89
CA PHE A 32 -9.64 49.85 -73.19
C PHE A 32 -10.67 50.77 -72.53
N THR A 33 -11.69 51.15 -73.28
CA THR A 33 -12.68 52.15 -72.87
C THR A 33 -13.52 51.67 -71.69
N GLU A 34 -13.92 50.39 -71.65
CA GLU A 34 -14.70 49.84 -70.54
C GLU A 34 -13.94 49.78 -69.21
N ASP A 35 -12.61 49.68 -69.28
CA ASP A 35 -11.71 49.56 -68.11
C ASP A 35 -10.94 50.87 -67.84
N ASN A 36 -11.26 51.92 -68.60
CA ASN A 36 -10.75 53.27 -68.46
C ASN A 36 -9.21 53.40 -68.51
N PHE A 37 -8.53 52.64 -69.38
CA PHE A 37 -7.09 52.79 -69.58
C PHE A 37 -6.63 52.62 -71.03
N LYS A 38 -5.44 53.17 -71.31
CA LYS A 38 -4.70 53.06 -72.57
C LYS A 38 -3.35 52.42 -72.28
N PHE A 39 -2.91 51.53 -73.15
CA PHE A 39 -1.60 50.91 -73.06
C PHE A 39 -0.84 51.02 -74.38
N THR A 40 0.37 51.55 -74.34
CA THR A 40 1.25 51.66 -75.50
C THR A 40 1.94 50.31 -75.76
N ILE A 41 1.78 49.75 -76.97
CA ILE A 41 2.35 48.43 -77.29
C ILE A 41 3.88 48.51 -77.24
N PRO A 42 4.55 47.61 -76.49
CA PRO A 42 6.00 47.60 -76.39
C PRO A 42 6.68 47.12 -77.68
N ASP A 43 7.94 47.52 -77.90
CA ASP A 43 8.70 47.27 -79.15
C ASP A 43 8.96 45.77 -79.44
N ASN A 44 9.68 45.45 -80.54
CA ASN A 44 9.97 44.08 -81.05
C ASN A 44 10.63 43.09 -80.05
N GLY A 45 10.96 43.52 -78.83
CA GLY A 45 11.49 42.69 -77.74
C GLY A 45 10.43 41.96 -76.92
N TYR A 46 9.13 42.08 -77.21
CA TYR A 46 8.05 41.45 -76.44
C TYR A 46 7.05 40.70 -77.33
N ILE A 47 6.64 39.51 -76.88
CA ILE A 47 5.70 38.64 -77.57
C ILE A 47 4.35 38.71 -76.84
N LYS A 48 3.28 39.09 -77.56
CA LYS A 48 1.92 39.06 -77.00
C LYS A 48 1.46 37.61 -76.82
N ILE A 49 0.93 37.29 -75.64
CA ILE A 49 0.45 35.94 -75.32
C ILE A 49 -1.02 35.99 -74.84
N PRO A 50 -1.77 34.87 -74.90
CA PRO A 50 -3.13 34.82 -74.36
C PRO A 50 -3.15 35.20 -72.88
N SER A 51 -3.98 36.18 -72.52
CA SER A 51 -3.93 36.81 -71.19
C SER A 51 -4.23 35.82 -70.05
N ASN A 52 -5.21 34.94 -70.26
CA ASN A 52 -5.58 33.86 -69.34
C ASN A 52 -4.45 32.84 -69.06
N LYS A 53 -3.37 32.77 -69.88
CA LYS A 53 -2.21 31.93 -69.60
C LYS A 53 -1.27 32.51 -68.54
N VAL A 54 -1.36 33.81 -68.26
CA VAL A 54 -0.56 34.50 -67.24
C VAL A 54 -1.37 34.71 -65.96
N ALA A 55 -2.61 35.18 -66.08
CA ALA A 55 -3.54 35.28 -64.95
C ALA A 55 -5.00 35.22 -65.43
N LYS A 56 -5.86 34.60 -64.61
CA LYS A 56 -7.24 34.24 -64.96
C LYS A 56 -8.14 35.43 -65.38
N ASN A 57 -7.80 36.66 -64.97
CA ASN A 57 -8.58 37.88 -65.22
C ASN A 57 -7.77 38.99 -65.90
N SER A 58 -6.64 38.67 -66.52
CA SER A 58 -5.85 39.72 -67.17
C SER A 58 -6.43 40.16 -68.50
N ILE A 59 -6.32 41.46 -68.76
CA ILE A 59 -6.82 42.13 -69.95
C ILE A 59 -5.74 42.09 -71.04
N ILE A 60 -4.47 42.24 -70.65
CA ILE A 60 -3.32 42.09 -71.55
C ILE A 60 -2.21 41.26 -70.90
N ALA A 61 -1.46 40.53 -71.73
CA ALA A 61 -0.27 39.81 -71.30
C ALA A 61 0.83 39.77 -72.38
N TYR A 62 2.08 39.89 -71.95
CA TYR A 62 3.28 39.84 -72.79
C TYR A 62 4.36 38.97 -72.13
N GLN A 63 5.14 38.30 -72.96
CA GLN A 63 6.39 37.64 -72.56
C GLN A 63 7.58 38.41 -73.15
N VAL A 64 8.66 38.58 -72.38
CA VAL A 64 9.92 39.13 -72.91
C VAL A 64 10.54 38.11 -73.87
N LYS A 65 10.93 38.56 -75.07
CA LYS A 65 11.44 37.67 -76.13
C LYS A 65 12.69 36.90 -75.64
N ASP A 66 12.71 35.59 -75.86
CA ASP A 66 13.76 34.66 -75.46
C ASP A 66 14.02 34.57 -73.94
N GLU A 67 13.09 35.09 -73.11
CA GLU A 67 13.19 35.13 -71.65
C GLU A 67 11.91 34.59 -71.00
N GLU A 68 12.04 33.84 -69.89
CA GLU A 68 10.90 33.38 -69.08
C GLU A 68 10.42 34.48 -68.11
N ILE A 69 10.08 35.64 -68.68
CA ILE A 69 9.59 36.82 -67.94
C ILE A 69 8.25 37.24 -68.51
N TYR A 70 7.23 37.34 -67.65
CA TYR A 70 5.84 37.54 -68.06
C TYR A 70 5.25 38.78 -67.39
N PHE A 71 4.60 39.64 -68.18
CA PHE A 71 3.91 40.86 -67.74
C PHE A 71 2.41 40.79 -68.02
N SER A 72 1.61 41.39 -67.14
CA SER A 72 0.15 41.44 -67.32
C SER A 72 -0.52 42.61 -66.59
N ILE A 73 -1.71 43.00 -67.06
CA ILE A 73 -2.58 44.01 -66.42
C ILE A 73 -3.95 43.39 -66.09
N ILE A 74 -4.43 43.63 -64.88
CA ILE A 74 -5.78 43.30 -64.41
C ILE A 74 -6.48 44.60 -63.99
N VAL A 75 -7.78 44.72 -64.29
CA VAL A 75 -8.62 45.83 -63.81
C VAL A 75 -9.86 45.28 -63.13
N ASP A 76 -10.03 45.61 -61.85
CA ASP A 76 -11.24 45.31 -61.10
C ASP A 76 -12.13 46.57 -60.96
N LYS A 77 -13.45 46.37 -60.99
CA LYS A 77 -14.46 47.44 -60.87
C LYS A 77 -15.25 47.27 -59.58
N ILE A 78 -15.25 48.30 -58.73
CA ILE A 78 -15.98 48.37 -57.46
C ILE A 78 -16.88 49.61 -57.44
N ASN A 79 -17.88 49.64 -56.56
CA ASN A 79 -18.75 50.80 -56.43
C ASN A 79 -17.92 52.05 -56.01
N PRO A 80 -18.01 53.20 -56.72
CA PRO A 80 -17.20 54.40 -56.46
C PRO A 80 -17.35 54.99 -55.05
N HIS A 81 -18.44 54.67 -54.33
CA HIS A 81 -18.62 55.08 -52.93
C HIS A 81 -17.69 54.35 -51.95
N TYR A 82 -17.04 53.27 -52.36
CA TYR A 82 -15.97 52.64 -51.59
C TYR A 82 -14.62 53.29 -51.95
N ALA A 83 -14.02 54.00 -51.00
CA ALA A 83 -12.67 54.56 -51.15
C ALA A 83 -11.59 53.48 -50.89
N TYR A 84 -11.40 52.55 -51.83
CA TYR A 84 -10.25 51.64 -51.78
C TYR A 84 -8.98 52.41 -52.11
N SER A 85 -7.98 52.36 -51.24
CA SER A 85 -6.67 52.94 -51.51
C SER A 85 -5.79 51.98 -52.31
N ALA A 86 -4.88 52.53 -53.13
CA ALA A 86 -3.89 51.74 -53.86
C ALA A 86 -3.10 50.81 -52.94
N LYS A 87 -2.78 51.25 -51.70
CA LYS A 87 -2.13 50.42 -50.68
C LYS A 87 -2.97 49.21 -50.25
N LYS A 88 -4.26 49.40 -49.93
CA LYS A 88 -5.14 48.28 -49.54
C LYS A 88 -5.30 47.27 -50.68
N TYR A 89 -5.35 47.75 -51.93
CA TYR A 89 -5.38 46.85 -53.08
C TYR A 89 -4.05 46.11 -53.27
N SER A 90 -2.91 46.79 -53.07
CA SER A 90 -1.58 46.17 -53.03
C SER A 90 -1.51 45.02 -52.01
N ASP A 91 -2.00 45.23 -50.79
CA ASP A 91 -2.01 44.21 -49.73
C ASP A 91 -2.86 42.99 -50.13
N PHE A 92 -3.99 43.21 -50.81
CA PHE A 92 -4.83 42.14 -51.36
C PHE A 92 -4.11 41.35 -52.47
N CYS A 93 -3.45 42.03 -53.40
CA CYS A 93 -2.67 41.39 -54.46
C CYS A 93 -1.51 40.56 -53.88
N ILE A 94 -0.77 41.09 -52.90
CA ILE A 94 0.31 40.38 -52.21
C ILE A 94 -0.22 39.12 -51.51
N THR A 95 -1.37 39.23 -50.84
CA THR A 95 -2.00 38.09 -50.17
C THR A 95 -2.40 37.00 -51.17
N THR A 96 -2.88 37.40 -52.34
CA THR A 96 -3.22 36.46 -53.42
C THR A 96 -1.98 35.68 -53.90
N VAL A 97 -0.83 36.35 -54.03
CA VAL A 97 0.45 35.69 -54.34
C VAL A 97 0.83 34.71 -53.21
N LYS A 98 0.85 35.16 -51.96
CA LYS A 98 1.18 34.33 -50.77
C LYS A 98 0.34 33.06 -50.67
N ASN A 99 -0.94 33.12 -51.04
CA ASN A 99 -1.82 31.96 -50.98
C ASN A 99 -1.56 30.92 -52.09
N GLY A 100 -0.91 31.32 -53.19
CA GLY A 100 -0.57 30.45 -54.32
C GLY A 100 0.86 29.92 -54.30
N THR A 101 1.71 30.39 -53.39
CA THR A 101 3.17 30.17 -53.41
C THR A 101 3.71 29.79 -52.02
N SER A 102 4.92 29.21 -51.97
CA SER A 102 5.64 28.93 -50.72
C SER A 102 6.81 29.91 -50.54
N ASP A 103 7.34 30.05 -49.32
CA ASP A 103 8.50 30.90 -49.00
C ASP A 103 8.42 32.32 -49.60
N THR A 104 7.30 33.00 -49.35
CA THR A 104 7.02 34.32 -49.92
C THR A 104 7.53 35.44 -49.03
N ASP A 105 8.46 36.23 -49.54
CA ASP A 105 9.08 37.36 -48.87
C ASP A 105 8.81 38.68 -49.61
N ILE A 106 8.45 39.73 -48.87
CA ILE A 106 8.14 41.06 -49.44
C ILE A 106 9.39 41.92 -49.27
N THR A 107 10.13 42.11 -50.36
CA THR A 107 11.42 42.81 -50.32
C THR A 107 11.29 44.33 -50.52
N LEU A 108 10.15 44.80 -51.00
CA LEU A 108 9.83 46.22 -51.13
C LEU A 108 8.31 46.42 -51.06
N GLN A 109 7.85 47.46 -50.36
CA GLN A 109 6.45 47.89 -50.42
C GLN A 109 6.35 49.39 -50.09
N ASN A 110 6.16 50.24 -51.09
CA ASN A 110 6.11 51.69 -50.90
C ASN A 110 5.26 52.38 -51.97
N GLU A 111 4.95 53.66 -51.72
CA GLU A 111 4.34 54.51 -52.73
C GLU A 111 5.28 54.71 -53.90
N HIS A 112 4.76 54.61 -55.12
CA HIS A 112 5.54 54.73 -56.34
C HIS A 112 4.71 55.34 -57.46
N TYR A 113 5.31 56.29 -58.18
CA TYR A 113 4.66 57.00 -59.27
C TYR A 113 5.01 56.37 -60.61
N VAL A 114 3.99 56.05 -61.39
CA VAL A 114 4.13 55.62 -62.79
C VAL A 114 3.39 56.64 -63.64
N ASN A 115 4.07 57.32 -64.56
CA ASN A 115 3.50 58.39 -65.39
C ASN A 115 2.69 59.46 -64.63
N GLY A 116 3.12 59.80 -63.40
CA GLY A 116 2.45 60.79 -62.55
C GLY A 116 1.26 60.24 -61.72
N TYR A 117 0.86 58.98 -61.91
CA TYR A 117 -0.16 58.34 -61.08
C TYR A 117 0.45 57.82 -59.78
N ARG A 118 -0.09 58.25 -58.63
CA ARG A 118 0.36 57.84 -57.30
C ARG A 118 -0.20 56.46 -56.95
N GLY A 119 0.59 55.42 -57.21
CA GLY A 119 0.25 54.03 -56.87
C GLY A 119 1.10 53.46 -55.74
N TYR A 120 1.00 52.15 -55.55
CA TYR A 120 1.79 51.39 -54.57
C TYR A 120 2.52 50.25 -55.28
N LEU A 121 3.85 50.22 -55.15
CA LEU A 121 4.71 49.19 -55.73
C LEU A 121 5.11 48.18 -54.66
N ALA A 122 4.94 46.90 -54.96
CA ALA A 122 5.41 45.79 -54.15
C ALA A 122 6.38 44.91 -54.94
N ASN A 123 7.43 44.44 -54.27
CA ASN A 123 8.34 43.43 -54.78
C ASN A 123 8.28 42.19 -53.91
N ILE A 124 7.99 41.04 -54.53
CA ILE A 124 7.70 39.79 -53.85
C ILE A 124 8.60 38.70 -54.40
N ASP A 125 9.44 38.11 -53.55
CA ASP A 125 10.21 36.91 -53.87
C ASP A 125 9.42 35.70 -53.34
N TYR A 126 9.30 34.62 -54.12
CA TYR A 126 8.54 33.43 -53.70
C TYR A 126 9.02 32.16 -54.40
N VAL A 127 8.70 30.99 -53.84
CA VAL A 127 8.93 29.68 -54.46
C VAL A 127 7.63 29.18 -55.08
N PHE A 128 7.69 28.84 -56.37
CA PHE A 128 6.58 28.24 -57.10
C PHE A 128 7.08 27.03 -57.90
N HIS A 129 6.47 25.87 -57.67
CA HIS A 129 6.91 24.57 -58.21
C HIS A 129 8.41 24.27 -58.04
N GLY A 130 9.00 24.68 -56.91
CA GLY A 130 10.41 24.43 -56.60
C GLY A 130 11.40 25.44 -57.19
N THR A 131 10.93 26.44 -57.94
CA THR A 131 11.77 27.51 -58.50
C THR A 131 11.58 28.80 -57.73
N GLU A 132 12.69 29.46 -57.37
CA GLU A 132 12.66 30.81 -56.79
C GLU A 132 12.34 31.84 -57.88
N ASN A 133 11.27 32.59 -57.67
CA ASN A 133 10.75 33.62 -58.56
C ASN A 133 10.71 34.97 -57.84
N THR A 134 10.66 36.04 -58.62
CA THR A 134 10.46 37.41 -58.14
C THR A 134 9.41 38.10 -58.99
N GLN A 135 8.56 38.91 -58.35
CA GLN A 135 7.46 39.61 -59.00
C GLN A 135 7.37 41.05 -58.50
N PHE A 136 7.26 41.98 -59.46
CA PHE A 136 6.92 43.38 -59.18
C PHE A 136 5.44 43.60 -59.48
N ILE A 137 4.73 44.21 -58.55
CA ILE A 137 3.30 44.56 -58.68
C ILE A 137 3.12 46.03 -58.37
N TRP A 138 2.66 46.81 -59.34
CA TRP A 138 2.21 48.17 -59.14
C TRP A 138 0.68 48.24 -59.15
N THR A 139 0.12 48.93 -58.17
CA THR A 139 -1.33 49.05 -57.99
C THR A 139 -1.76 50.51 -57.94
N TYR A 140 -2.90 50.81 -58.55
CA TYR A 140 -3.48 52.15 -58.56
C TYR A 140 -5.01 52.07 -58.48
N SER A 141 -5.65 53.07 -57.85
CA SER A 141 -7.10 53.07 -57.63
C SER A 141 -7.70 54.44 -57.88
N LYS A 142 -8.76 54.53 -58.69
CA LYS A 142 -9.47 55.79 -58.96
C LYS A 142 -10.93 55.54 -59.35
N ASN A 143 -11.86 56.23 -58.70
CA ASN A 143 -13.30 56.26 -59.05
C ASN A 143 -13.96 54.89 -59.28
N GLY A 144 -13.59 53.90 -58.46
CA GLY A 144 -14.11 52.54 -58.57
C GLY A 144 -13.34 51.61 -59.52
N PHE A 145 -12.32 52.09 -60.23
CA PHE A 145 -11.37 51.24 -60.98
C PHE A 145 -10.13 50.95 -60.14
N LEU A 146 -9.77 49.67 -60.03
CA LEU A 146 -8.57 49.17 -59.38
C LEU A 146 -7.66 48.52 -60.43
N TYR A 147 -6.48 49.09 -60.63
CA TYR A 147 -5.51 48.66 -61.63
C TYR A 147 -4.38 47.88 -60.96
N GLN A 148 -4.08 46.69 -61.46
CA GLN A 148 -2.94 45.87 -61.07
C GLN A 148 -2.07 45.60 -62.30
N LEU A 149 -0.85 46.12 -62.28
CA LEU A 149 0.18 45.83 -63.27
C LEU A 149 1.24 44.97 -62.60
N PHE A 150 1.58 43.83 -63.20
CA PHE A 150 2.62 42.98 -62.61
C PHE A 150 3.51 42.32 -63.65
N ILE A 151 4.74 42.03 -63.24
CA ILE A 151 5.72 41.28 -64.02
C ILE A 151 6.47 40.30 -63.12
N TYR A 152 6.65 39.05 -63.57
CA TYR A 152 7.37 38.03 -62.80
C TYR A 152 8.30 37.18 -63.67
N GLY A 153 9.27 36.53 -63.03
CA GLY A 153 10.18 35.54 -63.62
C GLY A 153 11.12 34.95 -62.56
N VAL A 154 12.08 34.14 -62.99
CA VAL A 154 13.05 33.49 -62.09
C VAL A 154 13.88 34.54 -61.35
N LYS A 155 14.04 34.37 -60.03
CA LYS A 155 14.67 35.34 -59.12
C LYS A 155 16.12 35.67 -59.48
N SER A 156 16.84 34.75 -60.11
CA SER A 156 18.21 35.00 -60.63
C SER A 156 18.29 36.13 -61.67
N LYS A 157 17.15 36.52 -62.27
CA LYS A 157 17.03 37.61 -63.25
C LYS A 157 16.37 38.86 -62.69
N LYS A 158 16.34 39.05 -61.35
CA LYS A 158 15.63 40.14 -60.67
C LYS A 158 15.90 41.54 -61.22
N ASP A 159 17.16 41.87 -61.51
CA ASP A 159 17.52 43.19 -62.05
C ASP A 159 16.99 43.40 -63.47
N LEU A 160 16.99 42.35 -64.29
CA LEU A 160 16.41 42.36 -65.64
C LEU A 160 14.89 42.53 -65.56
N ILE A 161 14.22 41.79 -64.67
CA ILE A 161 12.77 41.90 -64.42
C ILE A 161 12.42 43.31 -63.95
N LYS A 162 13.21 43.91 -63.05
CA LYS A 162 13.01 45.30 -62.58
C LYS A 162 13.10 46.28 -63.74
N LYS A 163 14.12 46.19 -64.59
CA LYS A 163 14.29 47.06 -65.77
C LYS A 163 13.10 46.96 -66.73
N HIS A 164 12.59 45.74 -66.98
CA HIS A 164 11.39 45.55 -67.79
C HIS A 164 10.12 46.05 -67.09
N SER A 165 10.02 45.93 -65.76
CA SER A 165 8.90 46.49 -64.99
C SER A 165 8.78 48.00 -65.16
N ASP A 166 9.91 48.72 -65.09
CA ASP A 166 9.91 50.17 -65.17
C ASP A 166 9.46 50.65 -66.56
N TYR A 167 9.96 50.00 -67.63
CA TYR A 167 9.54 50.30 -69.00
C TYR A 167 8.08 49.94 -69.28
N LEU A 168 7.65 48.73 -68.92
CA LEU A 168 6.29 48.27 -69.22
C LEU A 168 5.23 49.00 -68.38
N PHE A 169 5.51 49.33 -67.13
CA PHE A 169 4.59 50.12 -66.32
C PHE A 169 4.47 51.55 -66.87
N SER A 170 5.56 52.16 -67.37
CA SER A 170 5.52 53.48 -68.01
C SER A 170 4.73 53.53 -69.33
N ASN A 171 4.22 52.41 -69.84
CA ASN A 171 3.36 52.39 -71.02
C ASN A 171 1.85 52.50 -70.68
N PHE A 172 1.51 52.60 -69.40
CA PHE A 172 0.13 52.68 -68.91
C PHE A 172 -0.34 54.13 -68.69
N HIS A 173 -1.55 54.44 -69.17
CA HIS A 173 -2.24 55.72 -68.97
C HIS A 173 -3.72 55.52 -68.67
N VAL A 174 -4.29 56.29 -67.75
CA VAL A 174 -5.75 56.34 -67.51
C VAL A 174 -6.38 57.20 -68.60
N LEU A 175 -7.51 56.74 -69.20
CA LEU A 175 -8.18 57.45 -70.30
C LEU A 175 -8.90 58.72 -69.82
N ASP A 176 -9.72 58.60 -68.77
CA ASP A 176 -10.45 59.70 -68.15
C ASP A 176 -10.40 59.60 -66.61
N ASN A 177 -9.79 60.59 -65.96
CA ASN A 177 -9.65 60.64 -64.50
C ASN A 177 -10.96 60.88 -63.73
N ASN A 178 -12.06 61.22 -64.42
CA ASN A 178 -13.37 61.48 -63.82
C ASN A 178 -14.38 60.35 -64.05
N HIS A 179 -14.06 59.38 -64.90
CA HIS A 179 -14.96 58.27 -65.19
C HIS A 179 -15.18 57.39 -63.95
N GLN A 180 -16.43 57.02 -63.66
CA GLN A 180 -16.82 56.20 -62.52
C GLN A 180 -17.21 54.80 -62.98
N ALA A 181 -16.81 53.78 -62.21
CA ALA A 181 -17.23 52.41 -62.49
C ALA A 181 -18.75 52.22 -62.25
N PRO A 182 -19.47 51.46 -63.10
CA PRO A 182 -20.92 51.28 -62.97
C PRO A 182 -21.34 50.48 -61.71
N VAL A 183 -22.40 50.92 -61.01
CA VAL A 183 -22.91 50.34 -59.73
C VAL A 183 -24.13 49.42 -59.95
N LYS A 184 -24.24 48.30 -59.21
CA LYS A 184 -25.44 47.43 -59.16
C LYS A 184 -26.16 47.53 -57.80
N ASP A 185 -27.50 47.64 -57.80
CA ASP A 185 -28.41 47.84 -56.64
C ASP A 185 -28.70 46.60 -55.77
N GLU A 186 -28.14 45.43 -56.07
CA GLU A 186 -28.47 44.13 -55.44
C GLU A 186 -27.88 43.89 -54.02
N LEU A 187 -27.31 44.91 -53.36
CA LEU A 187 -26.43 44.72 -52.19
C LEU A 187 -27.09 44.92 -50.80
N LEU A 188 -28.35 45.40 -50.70
CA LEU A 188 -29.04 45.63 -49.41
C LEU A 188 -29.62 44.33 -48.80
N PHE A 189 -29.22 44.00 -47.56
CA PHE A 189 -29.57 42.75 -46.88
C PHE A 189 -30.75 42.90 -45.92
N LYS A 190 -31.98 42.71 -46.43
CA LYS A 190 -33.21 43.01 -45.69
C LYS A 190 -33.69 41.90 -44.74
N ARG A 191 -33.54 40.62 -45.11
CA ARG A 191 -34.01 39.46 -44.33
C ARG A 191 -33.15 38.23 -44.58
N TYR A 192 -32.99 37.37 -43.58
CA TYR A 192 -32.30 36.08 -43.72
C TYR A 192 -32.94 34.99 -42.89
N ARG A 193 -33.02 33.78 -43.44
CA ARG A 193 -33.53 32.61 -42.74
C ARG A 193 -32.58 31.43 -42.93
N SER A 194 -32.07 30.89 -41.83
CA SER A 194 -31.31 29.65 -41.83
C SER A 194 -32.25 28.51 -41.46
N TYR A 195 -32.84 27.85 -42.46
CA TYR A 195 -33.66 26.64 -42.23
C TYR A 195 -32.84 25.51 -41.60
N LYS A 196 -31.56 25.47 -41.97
CA LYS A 196 -30.59 24.49 -41.48
C LYS A 196 -30.28 24.67 -40.01
N TYR A 197 -30.20 25.88 -39.48
CA TYR A 197 -29.92 26.10 -38.07
C TYR A 197 -31.11 26.65 -37.29
N GLY A 198 -32.29 26.81 -37.90
CA GLY A 198 -33.52 27.20 -37.23
C GLY A 198 -33.50 28.62 -36.68
N TYR A 199 -33.05 29.61 -37.46
CA TYR A 199 -33.15 31.02 -37.06
C TYR A 199 -33.48 31.96 -38.22
N TYR A 200 -33.97 33.15 -37.87
CA TYR A 200 -34.35 34.22 -38.80
C TYR A 200 -33.83 35.58 -38.32
N LEU A 201 -33.43 36.44 -39.26
CA LEU A 201 -33.00 37.83 -39.05
C LEU A 201 -33.93 38.78 -39.82
N ASP A 202 -34.43 39.81 -39.14
CA ASP A 202 -35.27 40.87 -39.71
C ASP A 202 -34.59 42.23 -39.69
N LEU A 203 -33.95 42.62 -40.79
CA LEU A 203 -33.09 43.82 -40.86
C LEU A 203 -33.71 44.94 -41.71
N ARG A 204 -35.02 44.88 -42.01
CA ARG A 204 -35.71 45.83 -42.90
C ARG A 204 -35.66 47.29 -42.46
N HIS A 205 -35.37 47.55 -41.19
CA HIS A 205 -35.36 48.89 -40.60
C HIS A 205 -33.95 49.48 -40.51
N ASP A 206 -32.94 48.83 -41.10
CA ASP A 206 -31.55 49.26 -41.00
C ASP A 206 -30.74 48.91 -42.28
N ASN A 207 -29.64 49.63 -42.52
CA ASN A 207 -28.88 49.55 -43.77
C ASN A 207 -27.74 48.50 -43.70
N TRP A 208 -28.05 47.26 -43.35
CA TRP A 208 -27.08 46.16 -43.34
C TRP A 208 -26.88 45.57 -44.74
N MET A 209 -25.64 45.21 -45.06
CA MET A 209 -25.22 44.55 -46.29
C MET A 209 -24.58 43.20 -45.99
N LYS A 210 -24.63 42.27 -46.95
CA LYS A 210 -24.03 40.94 -46.78
C LYS A 210 -22.50 41.05 -46.82
N TRP A 211 -21.82 40.49 -45.82
CA TRP A 211 -20.37 40.44 -45.80
C TRP A 211 -19.86 39.25 -46.63
N ALA A 212 -19.57 39.49 -47.92
CA ALA A 212 -19.25 38.43 -48.88
C ALA A 212 -18.00 37.60 -48.50
N SER A 213 -16.94 38.23 -47.98
CA SER A 213 -15.68 37.58 -47.57
C SER A 213 -15.68 37.04 -46.13
N ILE A 214 -16.85 36.89 -45.49
CA ILE A 214 -16.91 36.43 -44.10
C ILE A 214 -16.29 35.04 -43.91
N GLY A 215 -16.36 34.17 -44.91
CA GLY A 215 -15.77 32.82 -44.85
C GLY A 215 -14.24 32.83 -44.81
N GLU A 216 -13.59 33.91 -45.25
CA GLU A 216 -12.13 34.08 -45.15
C GLU A 216 -11.74 34.58 -43.76
N LYS A 217 -12.47 35.57 -43.23
CA LYS A 217 -12.20 36.14 -41.90
C LYS A 217 -12.62 35.21 -40.76
N TYR A 218 -13.78 34.57 -40.90
CA TYR A 218 -14.39 33.69 -39.90
C TYR A 218 -14.88 32.38 -40.56
N PRO A 219 -13.99 31.40 -40.80
CA PRO A 219 -14.31 30.20 -41.56
C PRO A 219 -15.46 29.36 -41.00
N SER A 220 -15.71 29.42 -39.69
CA SER A 220 -16.78 28.69 -39.00
C SER A 220 -18.08 29.47 -38.86
N ALA A 221 -18.17 30.71 -39.37
CA ALA A 221 -19.40 31.48 -39.35
C ALA A 221 -20.47 30.88 -40.29
N ASP A 222 -21.74 31.00 -39.90
CA ASP A 222 -22.89 30.71 -40.75
C ASP A 222 -23.18 31.91 -41.66
N ILE A 223 -23.24 33.12 -41.09
CA ILE A 223 -23.41 34.36 -41.84
C ILE A 223 -22.66 35.53 -41.21
N GLY A 224 -22.22 36.47 -42.05
CA GLY A 224 -21.76 37.79 -41.66
C GLY A 224 -22.48 38.88 -42.45
N ILE A 225 -22.73 39.99 -41.78
CA ILE A 225 -23.31 41.21 -42.35
C ILE A 225 -22.51 42.42 -41.85
N HIS A 226 -22.55 43.53 -42.57
CA HIS A 226 -21.87 44.76 -42.17
C HIS A 226 -22.71 45.99 -42.48
N LYS A 227 -22.49 47.05 -41.71
CA LYS A 227 -23.18 48.35 -41.85
C LYS A 227 -22.27 49.41 -42.48
N SER A 228 -20.95 49.27 -42.31
CA SER A 228 -19.90 50.09 -42.93
C SER A 228 -18.57 49.34 -42.93
N GLU A 229 -17.47 49.95 -43.40
CA GLU A 229 -16.11 49.40 -43.20
C GLU A 229 -15.74 49.26 -41.70
N LYS A 230 -16.44 49.97 -40.82
CA LYS A 230 -16.12 50.12 -39.39
C LYS A 230 -17.06 49.36 -38.46
N ALA A 231 -18.09 48.68 -38.96
CA ALA A 231 -19.04 47.93 -38.13
C ALA A 231 -19.64 46.70 -38.83
N GLY A 232 -19.62 45.55 -38.13
CA GLY A 232 -20.06 44.26 -38.64
C GLY A 232 -20.74 43.39 -37.59
N ALA A 233 -21.51 42.40 -38.04
CA ALA A 233 -22.15 41.41 -37.19
C ALA A 233 -22.03 40.00 -37.78
N VAL A 234 -21.83 39.00 -36.94
CA VAL A 234 -21.54 37.62 -37.34
C VAL A 234 -22.30 36.64 -36.47
N ILE A 235 -22.77 35.54 -37.07
CA ILE A 235 -23.47 34.45 -36.37
C ILE A 235 -22.73 33.13 -36.58
N PHE A 236 -22.44 32.44 -35.48
CA PHE A 236 -21.91 31.10 -35.43
C PHE A 236 -22.97 30.14 -34.87
N THR A 237 -22.96 28.91 -35.38
CA THR A 237 -23.90 27.86 -34.97
C THR A 237 -23.17 26.56 -34.65
N PHE A 238 -23.58 25.92 -33.56
CA PHE A 238 -23.03 24.65 -33.12
C PHE A 238 -24.15 23.68 -32.74
N PRO A 239 -24.36 22.59 -33.49
CA PRO A 239 -25.33 21.57 -33.10
C PRO A 239 -24.89 20.87 -31.81
N VAL A 240 -25.81 20.70 -30.88
CA VAL A 240 -25.58 20.05 -29.60
C VAL A 240 -25.79 18.55 -29.76
N TYR A 241 -24.71 17.78 -29.72
CA TYR A 241 -24.74 16.32 -29.94
C TYR A 241 -24.86 15.50 -28.63
N SER A 242 -24.68 16.13 -27.47
CA SER A 242 -24.76 15.49 -26.15
C SER A 242 -25.41 16.42 -25.12
N LYS A 243 -26.25 15.87 -24.23
CA LYS A 243 -26.83 16.59 -23.08
C LYS A 243 -25.78 17.13 -22.10
N GLU A 244 -24.56 16.60 -22.16
CA GLU A 244 -23.43 16.99 -21.30
C GLU A 244 -22.58 18.12 -21.90
N THR A 245 -23.03 18.72 -23.01
CA THR A 245 -22.30 19.81 -23.67
C THR A 245 -22.50 21.09 -22.85
N HIS A 246 -21.53 21.42 -21.99
CA HIS A 246 -21.61 22.62 -21.15
C HIS A 246 -21.53 23.89 -22.00
N LEU A 247 -22.41 24.85 -21.71
CA LEU A 247 -22.50 26.13 -22.43
C LEU A 247 -21.18 26.91 -22.38
N GLU A 248 -20.46 26.84 -21.27
CA GLU A 248 -19.13 27.44 -21.11
C GLU A 248 -18.10 26.88 -22.10
N ALA A 249 -18.09 25.56 -22.30
CA ALA A 249 -17.17 24.91 -23.23
C ALA A 249 -17.45 25.34 -24.68
N VAL A 250 -18.73 25.47 -25.04
CA VAL A 250 -19.15 25.99 -26.35
C VAL A 250 -18.80 27.47 -26.49
N THR A 251 -18.96 28.26 -25.41
CA THR A 251 -18.58 29.67 -25.38
C THR A 251 -17.10 29.85 -25.68
N ASN A 252 -16.23 29.11 -24.99
CA ASN A 252 -14.78 29.12 -25.23
C ASN A 252 -14.43 28.81 -26.69
N VAL A 253 -15.04 27.77 -27.27
CA VAL A 253 -14.73 27.34 -28.63
C VAL A 253 -15.23 28.34 -29.66
N LEU A 254 -16.45 28.85 -29.52
CA LEU A 254 -17.03 29.77 -30.49
C LEU A 254 -16.37 31.15 -30.43
N THR A 255 -16.08 31.70 -29.25
CA THR A 255 -15.35 32.97 -29.14
C THR A 255 -13.95 32.85 -29.73
N LYS A 256 -13.26 31.71 -29.49
CA LYS A 256 -11.95 31.45 -30.09
C LYS A 256 -12.04 31.38 -31.61
N ALA A 257 -13.12 30.80 -32.16
CA ALA A 257 -13.38 30.81 -33.60
C ALA A 257 -13.69 32.22 -34.16
N ALA A 258 -14.14 33.14 -33.30
CA ALA A 258 -14.28 34.57 -33.60
C ALA A 258 -12.99 35.38 -33.32
N GLY A 259 -11.87 34.74 -32.96
CA GLY A 259 -10.60 35.40 -32.67
C GLY A 259 -10.46 35.95 -31.25
N VAL A 260 -11.39 35.64 -30.34
CA VAL A 260 -11.41 36.13 -28.96
C VAL A 260 -11.19 34.98 -27.97
N ALA A 261 -10.10 35.04 -27.20
CA ALA A 261 -9.86 34.09 -26.12
C ALA A 261 -10.88 34.27 -24.98
N TYR A 262 -11.37 33.17 -24.40
CA TYR A 262 -12.32 33.17 -23.30
C TYR A 262 -11.91 32.13 -22.24
N PRO A 263 -11.91 32.45 -20.94
CA PRO A 263 -12.05 33.78 -20.37
C PRO A 263 -10.84 34.67 -20.70
N ASN A 264 -11.01 35.99 -20.65
CA ASN A 264 -9.97 36.99 -20.89
C ASN A 264 -10.25 38.24 -20.02
N GLU A 265 -9.21 38.95 -19.58
CA GLU A 265 -9.31 40.13 -18.71
C GLU A 265 -10.08 41.33 -19.30
N TYR A 266 -10.16 41.40 -20.63
CA TYR A 266 -10.90 42.42 -21.39
C TYR A 266 -12.38 42.06 -21.58
N ILE A 267 -12.83 40.92 -21.04
CA ILE A 267 -14.25 40.58 -20.99
C ILE A 267 -14.90 41.39 -19.88
N LYS A 268 -15.90 42.20 -20.25
CA LYS A 268 -16.69 43.05 -19.35
C LYS A 268 -18.17 42.71 -19.48
N ASN A 269 -18.96 43.17 -18.51
CA ASN A 269 -20.43 43.06 -18.53
C ASN A 269 -20.95 41.63 -18.72
N PHE A 270 -20.25 40.62 -18.20
CA PHE A 270 -20.67 39.23 -18.30
C PHE A 270 -21.89 38.96 -17.42
N HIS A 271 -22.97 38.48 -18.01
CA HIS A 271 -24.17 38.04 -17.28
C HIS A 271 -24.92 36.97 -18.06
N GLU A 272 -25.65 36.12 -17.32
CA GLU A 272 -26.61 35.20 -17.93
C GLU A 272 -27.77 35.97 -18.56
N THR A 273 -28.25 35.49 -19.69
CA THR A 273 -29.36 36.09 -20.42
C THR A 273 -30.33 35.00 -20.83
N GLU A 274 -31.62 35.21 -20.59
CA GLU A 274 -32.66 34.29 -21.01
C GLU A 274 -33.32 34.77 -22.31
N TYR A 275 -33.54 33.87 -23.25
CA TYR A 275 -34.31 34.12 -24.47
C TYR A 275 -35.34 33.02 -24.69
N LYS A 276 -36.63 33.32 -24.47
CA LYS A 276 -37.76 32.40 -24.67
C LYS A 276 -37.50 30.97 -24.13
N LYS A 277 -37.11 30.84 -22.86
CA LYS A 277 -36.74 29.58 -22.15
C LYS A 277 -35.39 28.96 -22.53
N SER A 278 -34.54 29.65 -23.29
CA SER A 278 -33.15 29.26 -23.56
C SER A 278 -32.20 30.04 -22.66
N VAL A 279 -31.22 29.36 -22.08
CA VAL A 279 -30.17 29.98 -21.24
C VAL A 279 -28.99 30.37 -22.13
N GLY A 280 -28.39 31.51 -21.83
CA GLY A 280 -27.39 32.16 -22.65
C GLY A 280 -26.45 33.05 -21.85
N TYR A 281 -25.41 33.57 -22.52
CA TYR A 281 -24.47 34.53 -21.95
C TYR A 281 -24.42 35.79 -22.82
N THR A 282 -24.41 36.95 -22.18
CA THR A 282 -24.07 38.23 -22.81
C THR A 282 -22.81 38.78 -22.18
N PHE A 283 -21.86 39.24 -22.99
CA PHE A 283 -20.66 39.92 -22.53
C PHE A 283 -20.03 40.78 -23.62
N ASP A 284 -19.22 41.74 -23.21
CA ASP A 284 -18.46 42.63 -24.09
C ASP A 284 -16.98 42.26 -24.07
N TYR A 285 -16.31 42.29 -25.23
CA TYR A 285 -14.85 42.21 -25.31
C TYR A 285 -14.32 43.57 -25.74
N ILE A 286 -13.65 44.24 -24.80
CA ILE A 286 -13.19 45.64 -24.93
C ILE A 286 -11.68 45.66 -24.65
N PRO A 287 -10.85 45.22 -25.61
CA PRO A 287 -9.40 45.24 -25.47
C PRO A 287 -8.86 46.68 -25.50
N PRO A 288 -7.59 46.95 -25.18
CA PRO A 288 -6.94 48.22 -25.52
C PRO A 288 -6.71 48.34 -27.04
N ALA A 289 -6.60 49.57 -27.57
CA ALA A 289 -6.38 49.81 -29.01
C ALA A 289 -5.08 49.18 -29.54
N SER A 290 -4.08 48.98 -28.69
CA SER A 290 -2.86 48.24 -29.02
C SER A 290 -3.07 46.75 -29.30
N VAL A 291 -4.19 46.18 -28.85
CA VAL A 291 -4.52 44.75 -28.99
C VAL A 291 -5.55 44.53 -30.10
N ASP A 292 -6.59 45.35 -30.15
CA ASP A 292 -7.59 45.33 -31.22
C ASP A 292 -8.24 46.71 -31.34
N ASN A 293 -8.50 47.19 -32.56
CA ASN A 293 -9.14 48.48 -32.80
C ASN A 293 -10.67 48.41 -32.71
N TYR A 294 -11.24 47.25 -32.39
CA TYR A 294 -12.69 47.04 -32.35
C TYR A 294 -13.18 46.73 -30.92
N ASN A 295 -14.41 47.17 -30.64
CA ASN A 295 -15.20 46.74 -29.49
C ASN A 295 -16.23 45.70 -29.94
N TYR A 296 -16.45 44.69 -29.12
CA TYR A 296 -17.31 43.56 -29.44
C TYR A 296 -18.38 43.37 -28.37
N ARG A 297 -19.59 42.98 -28.78
CA ARG A 297 -20.62 42.44 -27.91
C ARG A 297 -21.01 41.06 -28.39
N PHE A 298 -20.98 40.09 -27.49
CA PHE A 298 -21.36 38.70 -27.74
C PHE A 298 -22.68 38.38 -27.05
N LYS A 299 -23.56 37.65 -27.74
CA LYS A 299 -24.75 37.01 -27.18
C LYS A 299 -24.80 35.56 -27.61
N LEU A 300 -24.80 34.67 -26.63
CA LEU A 300 -24.93 33.24 -26.85
C LEU A 300 -26.29 32.76 -26.39
N TYR A 301 -26.91 31.89 -27.16
CA TYR A 301 -28.18 31.24 -26.83
C TYR A 301 -28.03 29.74 -27.02
N SER A 302 -28.37 28.94 -26.01
CA SER A 302 -28.36 27.49 -26.11
C SER A 302 -29.76 26.91 -26.06
N THR A 303 -30.10 26.13 -27.08
CA THR A 303 -31.26 25.25 -27.07
C THR A 303 -30.79 23.80 -26.84
N ASN A 304 -31.72 22.88 -26.60
CA ASN A 304 -31.39 21.45 -26.51
C ASN A 304 -30.83 20.84 -27.81
N LYS A 305 -30.85 21.56 -28.94
CA LYS A 305 -30.39 21.06 -30.24
C LYS A 305 -29.29 21.90 -30.88
N ILE A 306 -29.26 23.22 -30.68
CA ILE A 306 -28.28 24.15 -31.28
C ILE A 306 -27.90 25.24 -30.28
N CYS A 307 -26.61 25.56 -30.24
CA CYS A 307 -26.08 26.80 -29.68
C CYS A 307 -25.84 27.83 -30.80
N TYR A 308 -26.26 29.07 -30.55
CA TYR A 308 -26.04 30.23 -31.42
C TYR A 308 -25.11 31.19 -30.69
N MET A 309 -24.08 31.69 -31.37
CA MET A 309 -23.30 32.83 -30.90
C MET A 309 -23.42 33.94 -31.92
N LEU A 310 -24.00 35.06 -31.48
CA LEU A 310 -24.07 36.29 -32.24
C LEU A 310 -23.03 37.24 -31.68
N PHE A 311 -22.31 37.93 -32.54
CA PHE A 311 -21.57 39.08 -32.08
C PHE A 311 -21.59 40.23 -33.07
N VAL A 312 -21.45 41.43 -32.53
CA VAL A 312 -21.29 42.67 -33.27
C VAL A 312 -19.92 43.24 -32.93
N LEU A 313 -19.21 43.72 -33.94
CA LEU A 313 -17.97 44.47 -33.81
C LEU A 313 -18.16 45.88 -34.37
N HIS A 314 -17.54 46.88 -33.73
CA HIS A 314 -17.40 48.21 -34.30
C HIS A 314 -16.06 48.84 -33.94
N GLU A 315 -15.50 49.63 -34.85
CA GLU A 315 -14.22 50.33 -34.64
C GLU A 315 -14.37 51.33 -33.49
N LYS A 316 -13.32 51.44 -32.67
CA LYS A 316 -13.21 52.42 -31.60
C LYS A 316 -13.14 53.83 -32.18
N GLN A 317 -13.81 54.77 -31.53
CA GLN A 317 -13.67 56.18 -31.84
C GLN A 317 -12.51 56.75 -31.00
N PRO A 318 -11.63 57.61 -31.57
CA PRO A 318 -10.47 58.16 -30.87
C PRO A 318 -10.80 58.84 -29.54
N ASP A 319 -11.96 59.48 -29.44
CA ASP A 319 -12.36 60.32 -28.31
C ASP A 319 -13.54 59.76 -27.48
N ALA A 320 -13.97 58.52 -27.73
CA ALA A 320 -15.12 57.92 -27.05
C ALA A 320 -14.70 57.01 -25.87
N PRO A 321 -15.57 56.87 -24.84
CA PRO A 321 -15.33 55.92 -23.76
C PRO A 321 -15.14 54.50 -24.32
N ASN A 322 -14.20 53.75 -23.72
CA ASN A 322 -13.88 52.37 -24.09
C ASN A 322 -15.03 51.43 -23.67
N LYS A 323 -16.17 51.53 -24.36
CA LYS A 323 -17.41 50.77 -24.15
C LYS A 323 -18.03 50.39 -25.50
N PHE A 324 -18.87 49.37 -25.50
CA PHE A 324 -19.64 49.00 -26.67
C PHE A 324 -20.73 50.06 -26.96
N ASP A 325 -20.93 50.41 -28.23
CA ASP A 325 -21.92 51.39 -28.67
C ASP A 325 -23.31 50.74 -28.82
N ASP A 326 -24.22 51.14 -27.94
CA ASP A 326 -25.56 50.56 -27.84
C ASP A 326 -26.43 50.77 -29.08
N LYS A 327 -26.07 51.69 -29.99
CA LYS A 327 -26.80 51.87 -31.26
C LYS A 327 -26.80 50.62 -32.14
N TYR A 328 -25.86 49.70 -31.92
CA TYR A 328 -25.83 48.43 -32.63
C TYR A 328 -26.63 47.30 -31.95
N ASN A 329 -27.29 47.57 -30.80
CA ASN A 329 -28.10 46.57 -30.12
C ASN A 329 -29.31 46.10 -30.94
N ASP A 330 -29.76 46.91 -31.92
CA ASP A 330 -30.89 46.57 -32.77
C ASP A 330 -30.64 45.32 -33.63
N PHE A 331 -29.38 45.02 -33.95
CA PHE A 331 -29.03 43.75 -34.59
C PHE A 331 -29.46 42.55 -33.73
N PHE A 332 -29.18 42.57 -32.42
CA PHE A 332 -29.58 41.46 -31.55
C PHE A 332 -31.10 41.33 -31.42
N LYS A 333 -31.85 42.44 -31.51
CA LYS A 333 -33.32 42.44 -31.52
C LYS A 333 -33.89 41.84 -32.82
N SER A 334 -33.14 41.91 -33.92
CA SER A 334 -33.55 41.35 -35.21
C SER A 334 -33.54 39.81 -35.25
N PHE A 335 -32.79 39.17 -34.35
CA PHE A 335 -32.62 37.72 -34.32
C PHE A 335 -33.77 36.98 -33.64
N LYS A 336 -34.31 35.98 -34.33
CA LYS A 336 -35.40 35.12 -33.84
C LYS A 336 -35.04 33.65 -34.04
N ILE A 337 -35.05 32.88 -32.95
CA ILE A 337 -34.97 31.41 -32.99
C ILE A 337 -36.31 30.85 -33.48
N GLU A 338 -36.24 29.92 -34.42
CA GLU A 338 -37.37 29.17 -34.97
C GLU A 338 -37.17 27.65 -34.78
N TYR A 339 -38.11 26.84 -35.27
CA TYR A 339 -38.00 25.39 -35.20
C TYR A 339 -36.82 24.88 -36.04
N TYR A 340 -35.85 24.24 -35.38
CA TYR A 340 -34.74 23.56 -36.05
C TYR A 340 -35.17 22.22 -36.65
N LYS A 341 -35.01 22.08 -37.97
CA LYS A 341 -35.17 20.82 -38.71
C LYS A 341 -33.78 20.32 -39.15
N PRO A 342 -33.29 19.18 -38.62
CA PRO A 342 -32.01 18.62 -39.04
C PRO A 342 -31.96 18.36 -40.55
N GLN A 343 -30.87 18.76 -41.20
CA GLN A 343 -30.59 18.51 -42.61
C GLN A 343 -29.20 17.88 -42.76
N LEU A 344 -28.97 17.15 -43.87
CA LEU A 344 -27.66 16.60 -44.21
C LEU A 344 -26.65 17.73 -44.44
N LEU A 345 -25.50 17.65 -43.78
CA LEU A 345 -24.41 18.62 -43.94
C LEU A 345 -23.68 18.41 -45.27
N SER A 346 -23.39 19.49 -45.98
CA SER A 346 -22.48 19.47 -47.13
C SER A 346 -21.03 19.17 -46.69
N GLU A 347 -20.15 18.78 -47.61
CA GLU A 347 -18.76 18.47 -47.28
C GLU A 347 -18.00 19.66 -46.67
N GLN A 348 -18.26 20.88 -47.14
CA GLN A 348 -17.67 22.08 -46.55
C GLN A 348 -18.17 22.30 -45.11
N GLU A 349 -19.43 22.00 -44.85
CA GLU A 349 -20.03 22.13 -43.52
C GLU A 349 -19.56 21.05 -42.56
N LYS A 350 -19.39 19.81 -43.04
CA LYS A 350 -18.74 18.74 -42.27
C LYS A 350 -17.34 19.14 -41.84
N LYS A 351 -16.54 19.75 -42.74
CA LYS A 351 -15.21 20.29 -42.40
C LYS A 351 -15.26 21.37 -41.32
N LYS A 352 -16.20 22.32 -41.41
CA LYS A 352 -16.41 23.37 -40.39
C LYS A 352 -16.77 22.76 -39.03
N GLN A 353 -17.74 21.84 -39.02
CA GLN A 353 -18.20 21.18 -37.79
C GLN A 353 -17.13 20.25 -37.20
N ALA A 354 -16.35 19.57 -38.04
CA ALA A 354 -15.21 18.76 -37.58
C ALA A 354 -14.17 19.62 -36.84
N ALA A 355 -13.86 20.81 -37.36
CA ALA A 355 -12.93 21.73 -36.69
C ALA A 355 -13.45 22.18 -35.31
N LEU A 356 -14.72 22.57 -35.22
CA LEU A 356 -15.35 22.97 -33.95
C LEU A 356 -15.37 21.82 -32.93
N ASN A 357 -15.73 20.61 -33.35
CA ASN A 357 -15.71 19.44 -32.48
C ASN A 357 -14.30 19.09 -32.01
N ASN A 358 -13.29 19.20 -32.88
CA ASN A 358 -11.90 19.00 -32.47
C ASN A 358 -11.45 20.06 -31.44
N SER A 359 -11.82 21.32 -31.62
CA SER A 359 -11.54 22.38 -30.64
C SER A 359 -12.22 22.13 -29.29
N LEU A 360 -13.45 21.61 -29.31
CA LEU A 360 -14.17 21.23 -28.09
C LEU A 360 -13.53 20.02 -27.40
N GLY A 361 -13.07 19.03 -28.19
CA GLY A 361 -12.26 17.93 -27.68
C GLY A 361 -10.98 18.41 -26.99
N LEU A 362 -10.28 19.38 -27.59
CA LEU A 362 -9.06 19.99 -27.01
C LEU A 362 -9.37 20.77 -25.73
N PHE A 363 -10.49 21.48 -25.66
CA PHE A 363 -10.93 22.15 -24.44
C PHE A 363 -11.09 21.15 -23.29
N TYR A 364 -11.79 20.03 -23.52
CA TYR A 364 -11.95 19.00 -22.49
C TYR A 364 -10.63 18.29 -22.16
N TYR A 365 -9.79 18.03 -23.17
CA TYR A 365 -8.46 17.43 -22.98
C TYR A 365 -7.56 18.30 -22.08
N ASN A 366 -7.52 19.61 -22.32
CA ASN A 366 -6.71 20.55 -21.53
C ASN A 366 -7.23 20.67 -20.09
N ASN A 367 -8.54 20.52 -19.88
CA ASN A 367 -9.17 20.44 -18.57
C ASN A 367 -9.08 19.04 -17.92
N LYS A 368 -8.27 18.13 -18.46
CA LYS A 368 -8.10 16.73 -18.00
C LYS A 368 -9.40 15.91 -18.00
N ASN A 369 -10.45 16.36 -18.67
CA ASN A 369 -11.71 15.62 -18.85
C ASN A 369 -11.64 14.80 -20.15
N TYR A 370 -10.87 13.72 -20.10
CA TYR A 370 -10.60 12.89 -21.27
C TYR A 370 -11.84 12.13 -21.78
N PHE A 371 -12.80 11.80 -20.91
CA PHE A 371 -14.03 11.11 -21.30
C PHE A 371 -14.91 11.95 -22.23
N ASN A 372 -15.07 13.24 -21.95
CA ASN A 372 -15.77 14.15 -22.86
C ASN A 372 -14.94 14.46 -24.10
N GLY A 373 -13.61 14.61 -23.96
CA GLY A 373 -12.69 14.79 -25.09
C GLY A 373 -12.83 13.70 -26.16
N ILE A 374 -12.91 12.42 -25.74
CA ILE A 374 -13.13 11.26 -26.61
C ILE A 374 -14.38 11.43 -27.50
N LYS A 375 -15.50 11.88 -26.94
CA LYS A 375 -16.77 12.03 -27.69
C LYS A 375 -16.63 13.03 -28.83
N PHE A 376 -16.02 14.18 -28.55
CA PHE A 376 -15.89 15.26 -29.53
C PHE A 376 -14.77 14.99 -30.55
N PHE A 377 -13.66 14.37 -30.16
CA PHE A 377 -12.64 13.93 -31.12
C PHE A 377 -13.15 12.82 -32.04
N ALA A 378 -13.90 11.85 -31.50
CA ALA A 378 -14.56 10.83 -32.32
C ALA A 378 -15.50 11.48 -33.35
N LYS A 379 -16.30 12.46 -32.93
CA LYS A 379 -17.21 13.17 -33.84
C LYS A 379 -16.47 14.00 -34.88
N ALA A 380 -15.39 14.66 -34.51
CA ALA A 380 -14.55 15.41 -35.45
C ALA A 380 -13.98 14.50 -36.54
N LEU A 381 -13.48 13.32 -36.16
CA LEU A 381 -12.91 12.33 -37.07
C LEU A 381 -13.97 11.67 -37.96
N GLU A 382 -15.17 11.43 -37.43
CA GLU A 382 -16.32 10.93 -38.20
C GLU A 382 -16.76 11.94 -39.28
N LEU A 383 -16.77 13.23 -38.95
CA LEU A 383 -17.16 14.29 -39.88
C LEU A 383 -16.08 14.58 -40.93
N SER A 384 -14.79 14.47 -40.58
CA SER A 384 -13.68 14.63 -41.52
C SER A 384 -12.43 13.89 -41.05
N ASN A 385 -11.93 12.98 -41.87
CA ASN A 385 -10.74 12.16 -41.57
C ASN A 385 -9.51 12.54 -42.40
N HIS A 386 -9.49 13.74 -43.01
CA HIS A 386 -8.36 14.19 -43.84
C HIS A 386 -7.24 14.90 -43.05
N LYS A 387 -7.46 15.22 -41.77
CA LYS A 387 -6.44 15.84 -40.92
C LYS A 387 -5.88 14.84 -39.92
N ALA A 388 -4.58 14.55 -40.02
CA ALA A 388 -3.88 13.65 -39.11
C ALA A 388 -4.02 14.06 -37.63
N SER A 389 -4.06 15.37 -37.36
CA SER A 389 -4.20 15.90 -36.00
C SER A 389 -5.50 15.49 -35.31
N TYR A 390 -6.59 15.27 -36.05
CA TYR A 390 -7.86 14.82 -35.44
C TYR A 390 -7.74 13.39 -34.94
N LEU A 391 -7.11 12.53 -35.74
CA LEU A 391 -6.81 11.15 -35.35
C LEU A 391 -5.86 11.13 -34.15
N GLN A 392 -4.75 11.88 -34.19
CA GLN A 392 -3.79 11.95 -33.08
C GLN A 392 -4.43 12.43 -31.77
N ASN A 393 -5.24 13.49 -31.82
CA ASN A 393 -5.93 13.99 -30.64
C ASN A 393 -6.87 12.94 -30.04
N TYR A 394 -7.58 12.19 -30.90
CA TYR A 394 -8.45 11.12 -30.46
C TYR A 394 -7.65 9.99 -29.78
N LEU A 395 -6.57 9.52 -30.41
CA LEU A 395 -5.69 8.48 -29.88
C LEU A 395 -5.04 8.90 -28.55
N SER A 396 -4.55 10.14 -28.48
CA SER A 396 -4.00 10.72 -27.26
C SER A 396 -5.03 10.70 -26.12
N CYS A 397 -6.28 11.06 -26.40
CA CYS A 397 -7.32 11.08 -25.38
C CYS A 397 -7.70 9.67 -24.88
N LEU A 398 -7.82 8.69 -25.79
CA LEU A 398 -8.08 7.28 -25.44
C LEU A 398 -6.96 6.68 -24.59
N THR A 399 -5.72 7.02 -24.90
CA THR A 399 -4.55 6.46 -24.23
C THR A 399 -4.33 7.06 -22.84
N LYS A 400 -4.72 8.33 -22.61
CA LYS A 400 -4.76 8.94 -21.27
C LYS A 400 -5.73 8.25 -20.30
N VAL A 401 -6.74 7.54 -20.81
CA VAL A 401 -7.68 6.72 -20.00
C VAL A 401 -7.39 5.21 -20.11
N ASN A 402 -6.18 4.83 -20.53
CA ASN A 402 -5.73 3.44 -20.67
C ASN A 402 -6.58 2.56 -21.60
N ARG A 403 -7.30 3.15 -22.57
CA ARG A 403 -8.09 2.44 -23.58
C ARG A 403 -7.26 2.11 -24.83
N PHE A 404 -6.18 1.34 -24.65
CA PHE A 404 -5.20 1.04 -25.72
C PHE A 404 -5.78 0.21 -26.87
N LYS A 405 -6.72 -0.69 -26.58
CA LYS A 405 -7.40 -1.51 -27.59
C LYS A 405 -8.28 -0.66 -28.50
N ASP A 406 -9.09 0.23 -27.91
CA ASP A 406 -9.94 1.13 -28.70
C ASP A 406 -9.10 2.09 -29.55
N ALA A 407 -7.97 2.59 -29.02
CA ALA A 407 -7.05 3.41 -29.79
C ALA A 407 -6.45 2.64 -30.98
N PHE A 408 -6.13 1.36 -30.79
CA PHE A 408 -5.65 0.48 -31.86
C PHE A 408 -6.72 0.23 -32.94
N ASP A 409 -7.98 0.00 -32.55
CA ASP A 409 -9.08 -0.16 -33.49
C ASP A 409 -9.34 1.13 -34.30
N VAL A 410 -9.26 2.29 -33.64
CA VAL A 410 -9.40 3.60 -34.27
C VAL A 410 -8.29 3.86 -35.28
N ILE A 411 -7.01 3.66 -34.92
CA ILE A 411 -5.91 3.90 -35.85
C ILE A 411 -5.95 2.91 -37.02
N LYS A 412 -6.32 1.65 -36.79
CA LYS A 412 -6.51 0.66 -37.86
C LYS A 412 -7.56 1.11 -38.87
N LYS A 413 -8.66 1.69 -38.40
CA LYS A 413 -9.76 2.18 -39.23
C LYS A 413 -9.43 3.46 -40.01
N TYR A 414 -8.70 4.40 -39.41
CA TYR A 414 -8.55 5.76 -39.93
C TYR A 414 -7.14 6.15 -40.38
N LYS A 415 -6.15 5.25 -40.35
CA LYS A 415 -4.77 5.57 -40.78
C LYS A 415 -4.57 5.68 -42.30
N ALA A 416 -5.43 5.07 -43.12
CA ALA A 416 -5.19 4.96 -44.56
C ALA A 416 -4.99 6.32 -45.27
N PRO A 417 -5.78 7.38 -44.99
CA PRO A 417 -5.54 8.73 -45.55
C PRO A 417 -4.24 9.41 -45.07
N HIS A 418 -3.53 8.81 -44.11
CA HIS A 418 -2.33 9.36 -43.46
C HIS A 418 -1.16 8.36 -43.49
N ALA A 419 -1.16 7.43 -44.43
CA ALA A 419 -0.20 6.31 -44.47
C ALA A 419 1.27 6.78 -44.55
N ASP A 420 1.53 7.94 -45.15
CA ASP A 420 2.87 8.53 -45.28
C ASP A 420 3.24 9.49 -44.15
N ASN A 421 2.33 9.76 -43.21
CA ASN A 421 2.61 10.65 -42.08
C ASN A 421 3.46 9.91 -41.02
N PRO A 422 4.70 10.34 -40.75
CA PRO A 422 5.61 9.63 -39.85
C PRO A 422 5.11 9.56 -38.41
N GLU A 423 4.36 10.55 -37.94
CA GLU A 423 3.78 10.56 -36.60
C GLU A 423 2.64 9.53 -36.48
N ILE A 424 1.84 9.34 -37.53
CA ILE A 424 0.79 8.29 -37.55
C ILE A 424 1.42 6.90 -37.60
N ILE A 425 2.53 6.73 -38.33
CA ILE A 425 3.31 5.49 -38.32
C ILE A 425 3.85 5.21 -36.91
N ALA A 426 4.39 6.23 -36.22
CA ALA A 426 4.87 6.12 -34.84
C ALA A 426 3.74 5.73 -33.87
N TRP A 427 2.58 6.37 -33.96
CA TRP A 427 1.38 6.01 -33.18
C TRP A 427 0.95 4.56 -33.43
N ASN A 428 0.98 4.11 -34.70
CA ASN A 428 0.61 2.74 -35.07
C ASN A 428 1.60 1.72 -34.48
N ALA A 429 2.92 2.00 -34.58
CA ALA A 429 3.94 1.15 -33.98
C ALA A 429 3.77 1.08 -32.45
N TRP A 430 3.62 2.21 -31.78
CA TRP A 430 3.42 2.25 -30.34
C TRP A 430 2.15 1.51 -29.88
N LEU A 431 1.04 1.66 -30.61
CA LEU A 431 -0.22 0.97 -30.28
C LEU A 431 -0.14 -0.54 -30.56
N LEU A 432 0.62 -0.97 -31.58
CA LEU A 432 0.94 -2.39 -31.78
C LEU A 432 1.70 -2.94 -30.57
N TYR A 433 2.73 -2.22 -30.10
CA TYR A 433 3.48 -2.59 -28.89
C TYR A 433 2.56 -2.68 -27.66
N LYS A 434 1.72 -1.67 -27.39
CA LYS A 434 0.80 -1.67 -26.24
C LYS A 434 -0.31 -2.72 -26.30
N ASN A 435 -0.60 -3.28 -27.47
CA ASN A 435 -1.55 -4.37 -27.65
C ASN A 435 -0.84 -5.73 -27.89
N ASN A 436 0.43 -5.85 -27.50
CA ASN A 436 1.22 -7.10 -27.55
C ASN A 436 1.45 -7.66 -28.97
N HIS A 437 1.39 -6.81 -29.99
CA HIS A 437 1.76 -7.14 -31.38
C HIS A 437 3.24 -6.76 -31.62
N LEU A 438 4.15 -7.41 -30.91
CA LEU A 438 5.55 -6.98 -30.78
C LEU A 438 6.33 -7.02 -32.10
N ASP A 439 6.20 -8.09 -32.89
CA ASP A 439 6.92 -8.24 -34.16
C ASP A 439 6.48 -7.21 -35.22
N ASP A 440 5.18 -6.92 -35.28
CA ASP A 440 4.64 -5.92 -36.20
C ASP A 440 5.04 -4.50 -35.77
N SER A 441 5.07 -4.25 -34.47
CA SER A 441 5.58 -2.99 -33.92
C SER A 441 7.06 -2.80 -34.26
N GLU A 442 7.88 -3.84 -34.15
CA GLU A 442 9.30 -3.78 -34.47
C GLU A 442 9.52 -3.44 -35.95
N LYS A 443 8.78 -4.12 -36.85
CA LYS A 443 8.85 -3.85 -38.30
C LYS A 443 8.50 -2.40 -38.62
N GLU A 444 7.43 -1.88 -38.02
CA GLU A 444 7.01 -0.49 -38.24
C GLU A 444 8.03 0.52 -37.70
N TYR A 445 8.52 0.35 -36.47
CA TYR A 445 9.56 1.23 -35.93
C TYR A 445 10.87 1.16 -36.73
N ASN A 446 11.33 -0.04 -37.08
CA ASN A 446 12.53 -0.21 -37.89
C ASN A 446 12.39 0.50 -39.26
N ARG A 447 11.24 0.33 -39.93
CA ARG A 447 10.93 1.03 -41.19
C ARG A 447 10.92 2.54 -41.01
N LEU A 448 10.28 3.03 -39.95
CA LEU A 448 10.14 4.44 -39.64
C LEU A 448 11.50 5.12 -39.42
N PHE A 449 12.36 4.55 -38.57
CA PHE A 449 13.67 5.12 -38.26
C PHE A 449 14.68 4.96 -39.41
N ASN A 450 14.59 3.89 -40.22
CA ASN A 450 15.43 3.74 -41.41
C ASN A 450 15.12 4.78 -42.49
N LYS A 451 13.86 5.24 -42.58
CA LYS A 451 13.46 6.37 -43.44
C LYS A 451 13.89 7.74 -42.93
N GLY A 452 14.61 7.80 -41.80
CA GLY A 452 15.18 9.03 -41.27
C GLY A 452 14.27 9.82 -40.31
N TYR A 453 13.24 9.18 -39.75
CA TYR A 453 12.43 9.79 -38.69
C TYR A 453 13.29 10.13 -37.46
N LYS A 454 13.10 11.33 -36.90
CA LYS A 454 13.92 11.87 -35.80
C LYS A 454 13.05 12.26 -34.61
N ASN A 455 12.87 11.33 -33.67
CA ASN A 455 12.20 11.58 -32.41
C ASN A 455 12.85 10.70 -31.31
N ASP A 456 13.51 11.32 -30.34
CA ASP A 456 14.21 10.63 -29.25
C ASP A 456 13.26 9.77 -28.39
N ASP A 457 12.03 10.24 -28.14
CA ASP A 457 11.06 9.55 -27.27
C ASP A 457 10.52 8.28 -27.95
N ASP A 458 10.12 8.36 -29.22
CA ASP A 458 9.71 7.19 -30.01
C ASP A 458 10.86 6.20 -30.19
N PHE A 459 12.09 6.70 -30.32
CA PHE A 459 13.27 5.84 -30.49
C PHE A 459 13.61 5.09 -29.20
N ILE A 460 13.48 5.74 -28.04
CA ILE A 460 13.61 5.10 -26.72
C ILE A 460 12.62 3.94 -26.60
N ILE A 461 11.36 4.14 -26.99
CA ILE A 461 10.32 3.11 -27.00
C ILE A 461 10.69 1.95 -27.92
N TYR A 462 11.19 2.23 -29.13
CA TYR A 462 11.65 1.18 -30.04
C TYR A 462 12.75 0.32 -29.41
N ILE A 463 13.67 0.94 -28.67
CA ILE A 463 14.77 0.24 -27.99
C ILE A 463 14.25 -0.60 -26.81
N ASP A 464 13.28 -0.10 -26.06
CA ASP A 464 12.60 -0.86 -25.00
C ASP A 464 11.87 -2.09 -25.58
N LEU A 465 11.20 -1.94 -26.72
CA LEU A 465 10.59 -3.05 -27.45
C LEU A 465 11.62 -4.11 -27.86
N LEU A 466 12.78 -3.70 -28.40
CA LEU A 466 13.84 -4.65 -28.76
C LEU A 466 14.38 -5.40 -27.54
N GLN A 467 14.42 -4.76 -26.36
CA GLN A 467 14.77 -5.43 -25.12
C GLN A 467 13.74 -6.50 -24.73
N GLU A 468 12.45 -6.21 -24.85
CA GLU A 468 11.38 -7.19 -24.57
C GLU A 468 11.41 -8.37 -25.54
N LEU A 469 11.75 -8.14 -26.80
CA LEU A 469 12.01 -9.18 -27.80
C LEU A 469 13.35 -9.91 -27.58
N ASN A 470 14.08 -9.61 -26.50
CA ASN A 470 15.39 -10.16 -26.15
C ASN A 470 16.48 -9.92 -27.24
N LYS A 471 16.31 -8.90 -28.10
CA LYS A 471 17.23 -8.50 -29.18
C LYS A 471 18.26 -7.47 -28.70
N LYS A 472 19.00 -7.81 -27.65
CA LYS A 472 19.90 -6.88 -26.91
C LYS A 472 21.01 -6.27 -27.78
N ASP A 473 21.67 -7.07 -28.61
CA ASP A 473 22.78 -6.59 -29.43
C ASP A 473 22.29 -5.68 -30.57
N LEU A 474 21.12 -6.00 -31.16
CA LEU A 474 20.46 -5.14 -32.14
C LEU A 474 20.05 -3.79 -31.51
N ALA A 475 19.50 -3.81 -30.29
CA ALA A 475 19.16 -2.60 -29.56
C ALA A 475 20.39 -1.69 -29.38
N ILE A 476 21.52 -2.23 -28.90
CA ILE A 476 22.77 -1.47 -28.76
C ILE A 476 23.25 -0.94 -30.12
N GLN A 477 23.20 -1.75 -31.18
CA GLN A 477 23.64 -1.36 -32.53
C GLN A 477 22.80 -0.20 -33.08
N GLN A 478 21.47 -0.30 -33.01
CA GLN A 478 20.56 0.74 -33.45
C GLN A 478 20.78 2.03 -32.65
N LEU A 479 20.96 1.91 -31.34
CA LEU A 479 21.19 3.07 -30.47
C LEU A 479 22.51 3.79 -30.79
N LYS A 480 23.58 3.04 -31.06
CA LYS A 480 24.86 3.60 -31.53
C LYS A 480 24.70 4.30 -32.89
N ALA A 481 24.01 3.67 -33.84
CA ALA A 481 23.80 4.23 -35.18
C ALA A 481 22.96 5.51 -35.14
N TYR A 482 21.90 5.53 -34.35
CA TYR A 482 21.02 6.69 -34.17
C TYR A 482 21.77 7.85 -33.49
N ILE A 483 22.49 7.59 -32.38
CA ILE A 483 23.30 8.61 -31.69
C ILE A 483 24.39 9.18 -32.61
N LYS A 484 24.98 8.37 -33.49
CA LYS A 484 25.99 8.85 -34.45
C LYS A 484 25.40 9.87 -35.43
N LYS A 485 24.16 9.65 -35.89
CA LYS A 485 23.45 10.58 -36.78
C LYS A 485 22.91 11.80 -36.03
N GLN A 486 22.53 11.62 -34.76
CA GLN A 486 21.94 12.66 -33.91
C GLN A 486 22.53 12.59 -32.49
N PRO A 487 23.68 13.25 -32.26
CA PRO A 487 24.32 13.24 -30.95
C PRO A 487 23.43 13.93 -29.90
N SER A 488 22.88 13.15 -28.98
CA SER A 488 22.04 13.64 -27.87
C SER A 488 22.63 13.19 -26.54
N TYR A 489 22.80 14.13 -25.59
CA TYR A 489 23.28 13.81 -24.25
C TYR A 489 22.30 12.87 -23.52
N ARG A 490 21.00 13.12 -23.67
CA ARG A 490 19.91 12.27 -23.13
C ARG A 490 20.03 10.84 -23.65
N LEU A 491 20.23 10.67 -24.97
CA LEU A 491 20.38 9.34 -25.56
C LEU A 491 21.68 8.65 -25.18
N LYS A 492 22.81 9.37 -25.04
CA LYS A 492 24.06 8.77 -24.55
C LYS A 492 23.93 8.27 -23.10
N LYS A 493 23.22 8.99 -22.24
CA LYS A 493 22.93 8.52 -20.87
C LYS A 493 21.99 7.30 -20.88
N TYR A 494 20.96 7.32 -21.72
CA TYR A 494 20.08 6.17 -21.92
C TYR A 494 20.84 4.95 -22.47
N HIS A 495 21.81 5.16 -23.36
CA HIS A 495 22.72 4.11 -23.84
C HIS A 495 23.50 3.46 -22.70
N ALA A 496 24.09 4.27 -21.81
CA ALA A 496 24.81 3.75 -20.66
C ALA A 496 23.90 2.91 -19.74
N LYS A 497 22.66 3.35 -19.52
CA LYS A 497 21.65 2.58 -18.79
C LYS A 497 21.34 1.25 -19.48
N LYS A 498 21.13 1.23 -20.79
CA LYS A 498 20.87 -0.03 -21.53
C LYS A 498 22.07 -0.97 -21.54
N LEU A 499 23.29 -0.44 -21.59
CA LEU A 499 24.49 -1.25 -21.43
C LEU A 499 24.53 -1.90 -20.03
N TYR A 500 24.11 -1.20 -18.97
CA TYR A 500 23.95 -1.79 -17.64
C TYR A 500 22.87 -2.89 -17.63
N ASP A 501 21.66 -2.60 -18.12
CA ASP A 501 20.53 -3.55 -18.18
C ASP A 501 20.89 -4.84 -18.95
N PHE A 502 21.78 -4.75 -19.94
CA PHE A 502 22.25 -5.87 -20.74
C PHE A 502 23.55 -6.53 -20.21
N GLY A 503 24.00 -6.17 -19.01
CA GLY A 503 25.19 -6.75 -18.37
C GLY A 503 26.52 -6.34 -19.02
N ARG A 504 26.54 -5.31 -19.87
CA ARG A 504 27.73 -4.77 -20.54
C ARG A 504 28.39 -3.68 -19.68
N TYR A 505 28.61 -3.95 -18.40
CA TYR A 505 29.03 -2.97 -17.39
C TYR A 505 30.33 -2.22 -17.75
N LYS A 506 31.32 -2.91 -18.33
CA LYS A 506 32.58 -2.26 -18.78
C LYS A 506 32.34 -1.17 -19.84
N GLN A 507 31.42 -1.42 -20.79
CA GLN A 507 31.09 -0.43 -21.83
C GLN A 507 30.28 0.73 -21.25
N ALA A 508 29.37 0.44 -20.31
CA ALA A 508 28.60 1.45 -19.59
C ALA A 508 29.50 2.39 -18.78
N ILE A 509 30.46 1.83 -18.02
CA ILE A 509 31.45 2.59 -17.24
C ILE A 509 32.23 3.55 -18.15
N LYS A 510 32.82 3.04 -19.24
CA LYS A 510 33.58 3.87 -20.19
C LYS A 510 32.73 5.03 -20.73
N LEU A 511 31.49 4.74 -21.10
CA LEU A 511 30.57 5.77 -21.61
C LEU A 511 30.17 6.79 -20.54
N LEU A 512 29.96 6.38 -19.29
CA LEU A 512 29.66 7.27 -18.17
C LEU A 512 30.86 8.16 -17.81
N GLU A 513 32.08 7.61 -17.85
CA GLU A 513 33.33 8.34 -17.66
C GLU A 513 33.54 9.39 -18.77
N ASP A 514 33.35 8.99 -20.03
CA ASP A 514 33.40 9.89 -21.19
C ASP A 514 32.35 11.01 -21.09
N LEU A 515 31.15 10.71 -20.58
CA LEU A 515 30.09 11.69 -20.35
C LEU A 515 30.40 12.67 -19.21
N GLN A 516 31.13 12.23 -18.18
CA GLN A 516 31.53 13.05 -17.04
C GLN A 516 32.76 13.91 -17.36
N LYS A 517 33.63 13.49 -18.29
CA LYS A 517 34.87 14.17 -18.66
C LYS A 517 34.59 15.61 -19.11
N GLY A 518 35.28 16.58 -18.49
CA GLY A 518 35.13 18.00 -18.79
C GLY A 518 33.81 18.64 -18.31
N ARG A 519 32.99 17.93 -17.53
CA ARG A 519 31.74 18.45 -16.96
C ARG A 519 31.82 18.60 -15.43
N PRO A 520 31.04 19.53 -14.84
CA PRO A 520 30.85 19.59 -13.39
C PRO A 520 30.38 18.26 -12.80
N PHE A 521 30.58 18.05 -11.50
CA PHE A 521 30.19 16.81 -10.80
C PHE A 521 28.67 16.57 -10.93
N ILE A 522 28.27 15.52 -11.65
CA ILE A 522 26.86 15.17 -11.85
C ILE A 522 26.54 13.92 -11.03
N THR A 523 25.81 14.09 -9.93
CA THR A 523 25.51 13.03 -8.96
C THR A 523 24.89 11.79 -9.61
N GLU A 524 23.95 11.97 -10.53
CA GLU A 524 23.25 10.85 -11.19
C GLU A 524 24.18 9.97 -12.05
N LEU A 525 25.19 10.57 -12.71
CA LEU A 525 26.21 9.82 -13.43
C LEU A 525 27.11 9.03 -12.47
N GLN A 526 27.45 9.64 -11.33
CA GLN A 526 28.26 9.00 -10.30
C GLN A 526 27.52 7.83 -9.63
N GLN A 527 26.23 7.98 -9.33
CA GLN A 527 25.39 6.89 -8.83
C GLN A 527 25.33 5.73 -9.85
N SER A 528 25.11 6.06 -11.13
CA SER A 528 25.11 5.05 -12.21
C SER A 528 26.46 4.34 -12.31
N LEU A 529 27.57 5.06 -12.16
CA LEU A 529 28.92 4.51 -12.16
C LEU A 529 29.16 3.57 -10.96
N ALA A 530 28.76 3.97 -9.75
CA ALA A 530 28.85 3.15 -8.55
C ALA A 530 28.04 1.85 -8.68
N ASN A 531 26.81 1.91 -9.20
CA ASN A 531 25.99 0.73 -9.48
C ASN A 531 26.67 -0.24 -10.44
N ASN A 532 27.29 0.26 -11.52
CA ASN A 532 28.05 -0.59 -12.44
C ASN A 532 29.24 -1.26 -11.75
N TYR A 533 29.96 -0.57 -10.86
CA TYR A 533 31.04 -1.17 -10.08
C TYR A 533 30.54 -2.22 -9.08
N LEU A 534 29.40 -2.00 -8.42
CA LEU A 534 28.77 -2.98 -7.52
C LEU A 534 28.46 -4.28 -8.27
N GLN A 535 27.86 -4.21 -9.47
CA GLN A 535 27.57 -5.39 -10.28
C GLN A 535 28.83 -6.14 -10.74
N MET A 536 29.94 -5.41 -10.92
CA MET A 536 31.26 -6.00 -11.22
C MET A 536 32.00 -6.48 -9.96
N GLN A 537 31.38 -6.43 -8.78
CA GLN A 537 31.99 -6.75 -7.48
C GLN A 537 33.23 -5.90 -7.14
N ARG A 538 33.34 -4.72 -7.76
CA ARG A 538 34.39 -3.72 -7.51
C ARG A 538 33.95 -2.78 -6.38
N TYR A 539 33.80 -3.36 -5.19
CA TYR A 539 33.16 -2.69 -4.05
C TYR A 539 33.94 -1.46 -3.54
N LYS A 540 35.28 -1.47 -3.64
CA LYS A 540 36.12 -0.34 -3.20
C LYS A 540 35.87 0.92 -4.04
N GLU A 541 35.75 0.77 -5.35
CA GLU A 541 35.46 1.85 -6.29
C GLU A 541 34.04 2.40 -6.08
N ALA A 542 33.06 1.51 -5.86
CA ALA A 542 31.70 1.92 -5.51
C ALA A 542 31.64 2.69 -4.19
N LEU A 543 32.34 2.21 -3.15
CA LEU A 543 32.43 2.89 -1.85
C LEU A 543 33.06 4.29 -1.98
N ASN A 544 34.17 4.41 -2.70
CA ASN A 544 34.84 5.69 -2.94
C ASN A 544 33.92 6.71 -3.64
N ILE A 545 33.10 6.25 -4.60
CA ILE A 545 32.13 7.12 -5.26
C ILE A 545 31.01 7.53 -4.31
N ALA A 546 30.46 6.59 -3.53
CA ALA A 546 29.41 6.88 -2.55
C ALA A 546 29.89 7.91 -1.52
N ASP A 547 31.10 7.75 -0.98
CA ASP A 547 31.72 8.71 -0.06
C ASP A 547 31.96 10.08 -0.73
N LYS A 548 32.38 10.10 -2.00
CA LYS A 548 32.56 11.34 -2.75
C LYS A 548 31.24 12.09 -2.98
N ILE A 549 30.15 11.36 -3.26
CA ILE A 549 28.78 11.93 -3.38
C ILE A 549 28.37 12.58 -2.06
N ILE A 550 28.52 11.87 -0.94
CA ILE A 550 28.17 12.36 0.39
C ILE A 550 29.00 13.60 0.76
N LYS A 551 30.34 13.55 0.54
CA LYS A 551 31.26 14.65 0.85
C LYS A 551 30.99 15.92 0.03
N LYS A 552 30.40 15.78 -1.17
CA LYS A 552 30.00 16.92 -2.03
C LYS A 552 28.65 17.53 -1.64
N GLY A 553 28.03 17.08 -0.55
CA GLY A 553 26.77 17.63 -0.03
C GLY A 553 25.51 16.97 -0.59
N TYR A 554 25.64 15.87 -1.35
CA TYR A 554 24.52 15.16 -1.97
C TYR A 554 24.11 13.91 -1.17
N ALA A 555 24.16 14.01 0.16
CA ALA A 555 23.71 12.94 1.05
C ALA A 555 22.21 12.66 0.83
N SER A 556 21.87 11.39 0.64
CA SER A 556 20.52 10.94 0.26
C SER A 556 20.36 9.45 0.56
N THR A 557 19.12 8.95 0.51
CA THR A 557 18.81 7.52 0.63
C THR A 557 19.67 6.68 -0.34
N ASP A 558 19.79 7.10 -1.60
CA ASP A 558 20.54 6.36 -2.62
C ASP A 558 22.05 6.38 -2.33
N ALA A 559 22.60 7.53 -1.92
CA ALA A 559 24.04 7.65 -1.62
C ALA A 559 24.45 6.76 -0.43
N TYR A 560 23.63 6.74 0.63
CA TYR A 560 23.87 5.88 1.79
C TYR A 560 23.57 4.39 1.50
N SER A 561 22.62 4.09 0.60
CA SER A 561 22.35 2.72 0.14
C SER A 561 23.54 2.18 -0.66
N LEU A 562 24.06 2.94 -1.63
CA LEU A 562 25.28 2.59 -2.37
C LEU A 562 26.47 2.31 -1.46
N LYS A 563 26.65 3.14 -0.42
CA LYS A 563 27.67 2.92 0.61
C LYS A 563 27.41 1.64 1.40
N GLY A 564 26.18 1.41 1.83
CA GLY A 564 25.75 0.21 2.55
C GLY A 564 25.97 -1.07 1.74
N GLU A 565 25.59 -1.08 0.47
CA GLU A 565 25.77 -2.21 -0.46
C GLU A 565 27.25 -2.51 -0.71
N ALA A 566 28.08 -1.48 -0.91
CA ALA A 566 29.52 -1.65 -1.08
C ALA A 566 30.17 -2.26 0.17
N LEU A 567 29.83 -1.75 1.36
CA LEU A 567 30.31 -2.28 2.65
C LEU A 567 29.82 -3.70 2.92
N TYR A 568 28.56 -4.00 2.54
CA TYR A 568 27.99 -5.33 2.61
C TYR A 568 28.75 -6.32 1.71
N GLY A 569 29.03 -5.95 0.46
CA GLY A 569 29.83 -6.76 -0.46
C GLY A 569 31.26 -7.00 0.04
N MET A 570 31.82 -6.06 0.79
CA MET A 570 33.10 -6.19 1.50
C MET A 570 33.00 -6.97 2.82
N LYS A 571 31.81 -7.50 3.18
CA LYS A 571 31.51 -8.21 4.43
C LYS A 571 31.65 -7.38 5.71
N ASN A 572 31.68 -6.05 5.60
CA ASN A 572 31.68 -5.16 6.76
C ASN A 572 30.24 -4.87 7.23
N TYR A 573 29.61 -5.88 7.81
CA TYR A 573 28.17 -5.88 8.09
C TYR A 573 27.72 -4.80 9.09
N ARG A 574 28.56 -4.45 10.07
CA ARG A 574 28.20 -3.41 11.07
C ARG A 574 28.13 -2.03 10.42
N GLU A 575 29.14 -1.65 9.65
CA GLU A 575 29.18 -0.34 8.96
C GLU A 575 28.18 -0.29 7.80
N ALA A 576 27.93 -1.42 7.13
CA ALA A 576 26.86 -1.54 6.14
C ALA A 576 25.50 -1.23 6.76
N LYS A 577 25.17 -1.87 7.90
CA LYS A 577 23.93 -1.60 8.63
C LYS A 577 23.81 -0.14 9.04
N GLN A 578 24.86 0.47 9.59
CA GLN A 578 24.85 1.89 9.93
C GLN A 578 24.60 2.80 8.73
N SER A 579 25.16 2.45 7.57
CA SER A 579 24.93 3.20 6.32
C SER A 579 23.48 3.07 5.86
N PHE A 580 22.90 1.87 5.88
CA PHE A 580 21.48 1.68 5.59
C PHE A 580 20.54 2.34 6.62
N GLU A 581 20.88 2.32 7.92
CA GLU A 581 20.13 3.05 8.94
C GLU A 581 20.14 4.56 8.65
N LYS A 582 21.28 5.13 8.26
CA LYS A 582 21.35 6.53 7.80
C LYS A 582 20.53 6.79 6.53
N ALA A 583 20.41 5.81 5.63
CA ALA A 583 19.54 5.96 4.47
C ALA A 583 18.06 6.10 4.86
N LEU A 584 17.60 5.45 5.95
CA LEU A 584 16.23 5.60 6.46
C LEU A 584 15.94 6.98 7.05
N ASP A 585 16.95 7.73 7.51
CA ASP A 585 16.76 9.10 7.99
C ASP A 585 16.23 10.02 6.86
N TYR A 586 16.56 9.71 5.60
CA TYR A 586 16.09 10.45 4.41
C TYR A 586 14.80 9.87 3.82
N SER A 587 14.57 8.56 3.92
CA SER A 587 13.34 7.92 3.47
C SER A 587 12.90 6.81 4.44
N PRO A 588 12.15 7.16 5.50
CA PRO A 588 11.77 6.21 6.55
C PRO A 588 10.88 5.04 6.07
N GLN A 589 10.26 5.19 4.89
CA GLN A 589 9.37 4.18 4.30
C GLN A 589 10.03 3.35 3.20
N SER A 590 11.35 3.48 2.99
CA SER A 590 12.05 2.68 1.99
C SER A 590 12.07 1.20 2.37
N GLN A 591 11.24 0.39 1.69
CA GLN A 591 11.15 -1.04 1.91
C GLN A 591 12.46 -1.76 1.58
N TYR A 592 13.10 -1.34 0.48
CA TYR A 592 14.41 -1.84 0.05
C TYR A 592 15.48 -1.73 1.16
N VAL A 593 15.58 -0.55 1.80
CA VAL A 593 16.55 -0.32 2.87
C VAL A 593 16.20 -1.12 4.13
N LYS A 594 14.91 -1.23 4.47
CA LYS A 594 14.44 -2.05 5.60
C LYS A 594 14.78 -3.53 5.43
N GLU A 595 14.63 -4.07 4.22
CA GLU A 595 14.98 -5.45 3.89
C GLU A 595 16.48 -5.71 4.05
N TYR A 596 17.33 -4.79 3.58
CA TYR A 596 18.78 -4.89 3.81
C TYR A 596 19.15 -4.83 5.29
N ILE A 597 18.55 -3.93 6.07
CA ILE A 597 18.79 -3.87 7.52
C ILE A 597 18.35 -5.17 8.21
N GLN A 598 17.19 -5.73 7.82
CA GLN A 598 16.68 -6.97 8.38
C GLN A 598 17.62 -8.13 8.04
N HIS A 599 18.04 -8.27 6.78
CA HIS A 599 18.96 -9.29 6.32
C HIS A 599 20.31 -9.20 7.05
N ILE A 600 20.90 -8.01 7.08
CA ILE A 600 22.17 -7.77 7.78
C ILE A 600 22.03 -8.03 9.28
N SER A 601 20.90 -7.64 9.89
CA SER A 601 20.63 -7.92 11.31
C SER A 601 20.48 -9.41 11.60
N GLY A 602 19.98 -10.20 10.64
CA GLY A 602 19.99 -11.66 10.71
C GLY A 602 21.41 -12.22 10.67
N LEU A 603 22.24 -11.74 9.73
CA LEU A 603 23.63 -12.18 9.59
C LEU A 603 24.52 -11.91 10.82
N ILE A 604 24.24 -10.82 11.56
CA ILE A 604 24.99 -10.46 12.78
C ILE A 604 24.27 -10.88 14.07
N GLY A 605 23.16 -11.64 13.98
CA GLY A 605 22.44 -12.20 15.13
C GLY A 605 21.71 -11.16 16.00
N GLU A 606 21.42 -9.98 15.48
CA GLU A 606 20.87 -8.86 16.25
C GLU A 606 19.33 -8.77 16.23
N GLY A 607 18.64 -9.32 15.22
CA GLY A 607 17.19 -9.12 15.07
C GLY A 607 16.78 -7.64 14.84
N SER A 608 15.50 -7.39 14.59
CA SER A 608 14.98 -6.02 14.34
C SER A 608 14.93 -5.19 15.63
N ASN A 609 16.04 -4.54 15.99
CA ASN A 609 16.20 -3.77 17.24
C ASN A 609 15.74 -2.31 17.15
N SER A 610 15.01 -1.90 16.10
CA SER A 610 14.55 -0.51 15.94
C SER A 610 13.63 -0.06 17.09
N ASN A 611 12.85 -0.99 17.66
CA ASN A 611 11.89 -0.72 18.74
C ASN A 611 12.53 -0.48 20.13
N LEU A 612 13.84 -0.70 20.31
CA LEU A 612 14.54 -0.53 21.60
C LEU A 612 15.15 0.86 21.81
N ARG A 613 15.07 1.75 20.81
CA ARG A 613 15.90 2.97 20.80
C ARG A 613 15.21 4.21 21.36
N LYS A 614 13.87 4.27 21.37
CA LYS A 614 13.16 5.47 21.84
C LYS A 614 13.26 5.56 23.36
N LYS A 615 13.92 6.60 23.85
CA LYS A 615 14.05 6.86 25.28
C LYS A 615 12.67 7.03 25.91
N ILE A 616 12.37 6.23 26.93
CA ILE A 616 11.16 6.36 27.75
C ILE A 616 11.60 6.79 29.15
N THR A 617 11.05 7.88 29.66
CA THR A 617 11.36 8.37 31.01
C THR A 617 10.84 7.41 32.08
N PRO A 618 11.66 6.99 33.06
CA PRO A 618 11.20 6.23 34.23
C PRO A 618 10.05 6.89 35.00
N VAL A 619 9.18 6.08 35.59
CA VAL A 619 8.15 6.55 36.53
C VAL A 619 8.82 6.97 37.84
N THR A 620 8.78 8.26 38.18
CA THR A 620 9.47 8.79 39.37
C THR A 620 9.07 8.06 40.66
N ILE A 621 10.07 7.63 41.42
CA ILE A 621 9.88 7.01 42.74
C ILE A 621 9.39 8.07 43.74
N PRO A 622 8.30 7.82 44.49
CA PRO A 622 7.78 8.72 45.53
C PRO A 622 8.75 8.92 46.71
N GLU A 623 8.75 10.10 47.34
CA GLU A 623 9.70 10.44 48.42
C GLU A 623 9.66 9.48 49.61
N ASN A 624 8.46 9.06 50.03
CA ASN A 624 8.28 8.10 51.12
C ASN A 624 8.87 6.70 50.81
N LEU A 625 8.93 6.31 49.53
CA LEU A 625 9.58 5.07 49.10
C LEU A 625 11.10 5.24 48.99
N LYS A 626 11.61 6.43 48.65
CA LYS A 626 13.05 6.71 48.61
C LYS A 626 13.72 6.49 49.96
N ALA A 627 13.08 6.92 51.05
CA ALA A 627 13.60 6.69 52.40
C ALA A 627 13.79 5.18 52.68
N GLN A 628 12.81 4.35 52.31
CA GLN A 628 12.90 2.90 52.50
C GLN A 628 13.95 2.23 51.60
N ILE A 629 14.14 2.75 50.38
CA ILE A 629 15.23 2.30 49.49
C ILE A 629 16.59 2.57 50.14
N ASN A 630 16.78 3.78 50.70
CA ASN A 630 18.03 4.12 51.39
C ASN A 630 18.29 3.21 52.59
N ASP A 631 17.25 2.85 53.35
CA ASP A 631 17.37 1.90 54.47
C ASP A 631 17.74 0.49 53.97
N ALA A 632 17.11 0.02 52.89
CA ALA A 632 17.40 -1.27 52.28
C ALA A 632 18.86 -1.36 51.80
N GLU A 633 19.40 -0.28 51.25
CA GLU A 633 20.81 -0.21 50.81
C GLU A 633 21.81 -0.25 51.97
N LYS A 634 21.42 0.21 53.17
CA LYS A 634 22.24 0.20 54.39
C LYS A 634 22.12 -1.08 55.20
N THR A 635 21.13 -1.91 54.92
CA THR A 635 20.84 -3.12 55.70
C THR A 635 21.99 -4.13 55.58
N LYS A 636 22.56 -4.53 56.73
CA LYS A 636 23.62 -5.56 56.77
C LYS A 636 23.04 -6.93 56.40
N PHE A 637 23.76 -7.65 55.56
CA PHE A 637 23.33 -8.92 54.98
C PHE A 637 23.25 -10.01 56.05
N PHE A 638 22.14 -10.75 56.07
CA PHE A 638 22.09 -12.05 56.71
C PHE A 638 22.55 -13.08 55.70
N ASP A 639 23.51 -13.91 56.10
CA ASP A 639 24.00 -15.04 55.33
C ASP A 639 22.83 -15.97 55.00
N ASN A 640 22.40 -15.92 53.74
CA ASN A 640 21.36 -16.79 53.22
C ASN A 640 22.02 -17.66 52.15
N GLN A 641 21.85 -18.97 52.27
CA GLN A 641 22.37 -20.00 51.36
C GLN A 641 21.87 -19.86 49.89
N ALA A 642 21.27 -18.73 49.53
CA ALA A 642 20.61 -18.43 48.27
C ALA A 642 21.55 -17.86 47.20
N GLY A 643 22.83 -17.58 47.50
CA GLY A 643 23.88 -17.12 46.57
C GLY A 643 23.67 -15.75 45.89
N SER A 644 22.54 -15.08 46.17
CA SER A 644 22.21 -13.72 45.71
C SER A 644 21.10 -13.13 46.57
N THR A 645 20.91 -11.81 46.54
CA THR A 645 19.81 -11.11 47.22
C THR A 645 19.41 -9.87 46.43
N TYR A 646 18.11 -9.60 46.30
CA TYR A 646 17.62 -8.30 45.84
C TYR A 646 17.69 -7.30 46.99
N ILE A 647 18.49 -6.24 46.84
CA ILE A 647 18.43 -5.07 47.74
C ILE A 647 17.05 -4.43 47.61
N TYR A 648 16.61 -4.20 46.38
CA TYR A 648 15.22 -3.86 46.11
C TYR A 648 14.72 -4.45 44.81
N ARG A 649 13.42 -4.75 44.78
CA ARG A 649 12.64 -5.12 43.59
C ARG A 649 11.36 -4.30 43.59
N ILE A 650 11.30 -3.29 42.73
CA ILE A 650 10.23 -2.29 42.74
C ILE A 650 9.59 -2.21 41.35
N LYS A 651 8.26 -2.15 41.30
CA LYS A 651 7.49 -1.88 40.09
C LYS A 651 6.63 -0.63 40.28
N GLY A 652 6.76 0.33 39.36
CA GLY A 652 6.05 1.61 39.38
C GLY A 652 5.18 1.77 38.15
N TYR A 653 3.91 2.15 38.34
CA TYR A 653 2.99 2.48 37.26
C TYR A 653 2.72 3.98 37.22
N SER A 654 2.55 4.55 36.03
CA SER A 654 2.05 5.92 35.85
C SER A 654 0.80 5.86 34.97
N PHE A 655 -0.35 6.14 35.56
CA PHE A 655 -1.63 6.10 34.86
C PHE A 655 -2.36 7.43 34.98
N LYS A 656 -2.89 7.88 33.85
CA LYS A 656 -3.78 9.02 33.74
C LYS A 656 -4.67 8.79 32.52
N LYS A 657 -5.98 8.98 32.68
CA LYS A 657 -6.95 8.79 31.60
C LYS A 657 -6.57 9.60 30.35
N GLY A 658 -6.63 8.97 29.18
CA GLY A 658 -6.26 9.58 27.90
C GLY A 658 -4.74 9.71 27.67
N GLU A 659 -3.90 9.14 28.54
CA GLU A 659 -2.45 9.07 28.37
C GLU A 659 -1.98 7.61 28.18
N LYS A 660 -0.71 7.44 27.79
CA LYS A 660 -0.10 6.11 27.66
C LYS A 660 0.32 5.63 29.05
N LEU A 661 -0.03 4.39 29.40
CA LEU A 661 0.44 3.76 30.64
C LEU A 661 1.95 3.55 30.54
N LYS A 662 2.68 4.01 31.55
CA LYS A 662 4.11 3.72 31.72
C LYS A 662 4.29 2.79 32.91
N THR A 663 5.18 1.82 32.75
CA THR A 663 5.54 0.86 33.80
C THR A 663 7.06 0.82 33.90
N THR A 664 7.61 1.12 35.07
CA THR A 664 9.06 1.04 35.32
C THR A 664 9.37 -0.02 36.36
N THR A 665 10.34 -0.86 36.06
CA THR A 665 10.90 -1.83 37.00
C THR A 665 12.28 -1.35 37.44
N TYR A 666 12.49 -1.33 38.75
CA TYR A 666 13.76 -1.04 39.40
C TYR A 666 14.24 -2.30 40.13
N ARG A 667 15.46 -2.75 39.84
CA ARG A 667 16.06 -3.89 40.53
C ARG A 667 17.50 -3.59 40.87
N LYS A 668 17.87 -3.83 42.13
CA LYS A 668 19.26 -3.84 42.58
C LYS A 668 19.55 -5.17 43.25
N ILE A 669 20.51 -5.91 42.72
CA ILE A 669 20.80 -7.30 43.06
C ILE A 669 22.25 -7.39 43.53
N LYS A 670 22.50 -8.02 44.66
CA LYS A 670 23.85 -8.39 45.11
C LYS A 670 24.07 -9.88 44.89
N LEU A 671 25.22 -10.23 44.30
CA LEU A 671 25.69 -11.61 44.19
C LEU A 671 26.56 -11.92 45.41
N THR A 672 26.21 -12.95 46.18
CA THR A 672 26.96 -13.30 47.40
C THR A 672 28.01 -14.38 47.13
N ASP A 673 27.75 -15.28 46.18
CA ASP A 673 28.68 -16.32 45.74
C ASP A 673 28.62 -16.55 44.22
N ASN A 674 29.32 -17.61 43.75
CA ASN A 674 29.41 -17.94 42.32
C ASN A 674 28.19 -18.74 41.78
N SER A 675 27.32 -19.28 42.63
CA SER A 675 26.24 -20.21 42.23
C SER A 675 25.19 -19.57 41.32
N ASN A 676 24.94 -18.26 41.47
CA ASN A 676 23.95 -17.51 40.69
C ASN A 676 24.54 -16.61 39.60
N ILE A 677 25.85 -16.68 39.33
CA ILE A 677 26.44 -15.88 38.25
C ILE A 677 25.79 -16.23 36.91
N SER A 678 25.57 -17.53 36.64
CA SER A 678 24.90 -18.00 35.42
C SER A 678 23.45 -17.49 35.30
N LYS A 679 22.74 -17.37 36.43
CA LYS A 679 21.35 -16.87 36.49
C LYS A 679 21.25 -15.40 36.10
N PHE A 680 22.25 -14.58 36.47
CA PHE A 680 22.23 -13.12 36.25
C PHE A 680 23.16 -12.63 35.14
N SER A 681 23.91 -13.51 34.47
CA SER A 681 24.77 -13.18 33.32
C SER A 681 24.00 -12.66 32.12
N THR A 682 22.72 -13.02 32.00
CA THR A 682 21.78 -12.45 31.02
C THR A 682 20.43 -12.19 31.69
N LEU A 683 20.06 -10.91 31.82
CA LEU A 683 18.74 -10.53 32.31
C LEU A 683 17.73 -10.61 31.18
N LYS A 684 16.58 -11.24 31.44
CA LYS A 684 15.51 -11.45 30.45
C LYS A 684 14.24 -10.75 30.86
N PHE A 685 13.63 -10.02 29.94
CA PHE A 685 12.32 -9.38 30.14
C PHE A 685 11.39 -9.68 28.96
N ILE A 686 10.15 -10.03 29.25
CA ILE A 686 9.12 -10.30 28.25
C ILE A 686 8.36 -9.01 28.00
N PHE A 687 8.05 -8.71 26.73
CA PHE A 687 7.20 -7.59 26.34
C PHE A 687 6.44 -7.93 25.06
N ASN A 688 5.33 -7.24 24.80
CA ASN A 688 4.57 -7.42 23.55
C ASN A 688 4.70 -6.19 22.63
N PRO A 689 5.47 -6.27 21.52
CA PRO A 689 5.75 -5.12 20.66
C PRO A 689 4.52 -4.53 19.96
N LEU A 690 3.40 -5.26 19.90
CA LEU A 690 2.14 -4.72 19.38
C LEU A 690 1.45 -3.78 20.37
N TYR A 691 1.62 -4.02 21.67
CA TYR A 691 0.93 -3.26 22.73
C TYR A 691 1.83 -2.26 23.43
N GLU A 692 3.14 -2.50 23.50
CA GLU A 692 4.09 -1.65 24.23
C GLU A 692 5.46 -1.54 23.57
N GLU A 693 6.13 -0.41 23.85
CA GLU A 693 7.55 -0.18 23.62
C GLU A 693 8.30 -0.38 24.95
N ILE A 694 9.56 -0.84 24.89
CA ILE A 694 10.41 -1.04 26.08
C ILE A 694 11.76 -0.34 25.91
N TYR A 695 12.22 0.29 26.98
CA TYR A 695 13.50 0.99 27.03
C TYR A 695 14.27 0.67 28.29
N VAL A 696 15.51 0.20 28.13
CA VAL A 696 16.43 -0.03 29.26
C VAL A 696 17.10 1.30 29.60
N ASN A 697 16.71 1.90 30.72
CA ASN A 697 17.19 3.21 31.17
C ASN A 697 18.65 3.17 31.59
N HIS A 698 19.03 2.14 32.34
CA HIS A 698 20.43 1.80 32.61
C HIS A 698 20.57 0.37 33.07
N LEU A 699 21.80 -0.14 32.91
CA LEU A 699 22.33 -1.32 33.58
C LEU A 699 23.73 -0.92 34.07
N LYS A 700 23.98 -1.06 35.37
CA LYS A 700 25.26 -0.74 36.00
C LYS A 700 25.69 -1.93 36.86
N VAL A 701 26.97 -2.24 36.85
CA VAL A 701 27.57 -3.26 37.73
C VAL A 701 28.59 -2.57 38.62
N PHE A 702 28.50 -2.80 39.91
CA PHE A 702 29.41 -2.27 40.92
C PHE A 702 30.15 -3.42 41.62
N ASP A 703 31.30 -3.12 42.21
CA ASP A 703 31.95 -4.03 43.15
C ASP A 703 31.28 -4.01 44.53
N ALA A 704 31.82 -4.79 45.47
CA ALA A 704 31.31 -4.89 46.83
C ALA A 704 31.44 -3.57 47.63
N HIS A 705 32.30 -2.64 47.20
CA HIS A 705 32.53 -1.34 47.82
C HIS A 705 31.72 -0.22 47.14
N GLY A 706 30.91 -0.53 46.13
CA GLY A 706 30.09 0.43 45.40
C GLY A 706 30.82 1.17 44.28
N LYS A 707 32.04 0.76 43.92
CA LYS A 707 32.74 1.31 42.75
C LYS A 707 32.13 0.77 41.47
N LEU A 708 31.81 1.65 40.52
CA LEU A 708 31.30 1.26 39.21
C LEU A 708 32.35 0.46 38.42
N LEU A 709 32.03 -0.77 38.04
CA LEU A 709 32.89 -1.66 37.26
C LEU A 709 32.56 -1.61 35.77
N SER A 710 31.26 -1.63 35.43
CA SER A 710 30.81 -1.66 34.05
C SER A 710 29.39 -1.09 33.90
N THR A 711 29.07 -0.69 32.67
CA THR A 711 27.72 -0.28 32.27
C THR A 711 27.25 -1.14 31.11
N GLY A 712 25.96 -1.48 31.08
CA GLY A 712 25.39 -2.26 30.00
C GLY A 712 25.52 -1.56 28.65
N ASN A 713 25.88 -2.33 27.63
CA ASN A 713 25.96 -1.85 26.27
C ASN A 713 24.67 -2.19 25.52
N ARG A 714 23.82 -1.18 25.24
CA ARG A 714 22.56 -1.42 24.51
C ARG A 714 22.75 -2.05 23.13
N SER A 715 23.92 -1.88 22.49
CA SER A 715 24.21 -2.52 21.21
C SER A 715 24.43 -4.03 21.33
N SER A 716 24.66 -4.56 22.53
CA SER A 716 24.76 -6.00 22.79
C SER A 716 23.43 -6.61 23.27
N TYR A 717 22.36 -5.82 23.40
CA TYR A 717 21.04 -6.34 23.76
C TYR A 717 20.37 -6.89 22.51
N TYR A 718 19.70 -8.01 22.64
CA TYR A 718 19.08 -8.67 21.50
C TYR A 718 17.70 -9.22 21.86
N ILE A 719 16.82 -9.25 20.87
CA ILE A 719 15.45 -9.72 21.03
C ILE A 719 15.33 -11.12 20.46
N THR A 720 14.73 -12.03 21.22
CA THR A 720 14.33 -13.36 20.75
C THR A 720 12.83 -13.54 20.85
N ASP A 721 12.27 -14.51 20.12
CA ASP A 721 10.87 -14.90 20.29
C ASP A 721 10.67 -15.56 21.65
N ASN A 722 9.51 -15.32 22.27
CA ASN A 722 9.10 -16.08 23.45
C ASN A 722 8.64 -17.48 22.99
N LEU A 723 9.58 -18.40 22.84
CA LEU A 723 9.34 -19.79 22.44
C LEU A 723 8.81 -20.61 23.62
N SER A 724 7.64 -20.27 24.15
CA SER A 724 6.95 -21.10 25.14
C SER A 724 5.92 -22.01 24.46
N ASN A 725 6.16 -23.33 24.48
CA ASN A 725 5.21 -24.44 24.26
C ASN A 725 4.04 -24.20 23.30
N ASN A 726 4.11 -24.62 22.04
CA ASN A 726 2.98 -24.76 21.07
C ASN A 726 1.95 -23.59 21.01
N MET A 727 2.27 -22.42 21.56
CA MET A 727 1.40 -21.26 21.69
C MET A 727 1.91 -20.19 20.74
N ALA A 728 1.05 -19.78 19.82
CA ALA A 728 1.38 -18.67 18.95
C ALA A 728 1.22 -17.38 19.75
N THR A 729 2.31 -16.63 19.92
CA THR A 729 2.34 -15.36 20.65
C THR A 729 3.17 -14.32 19.90
N HIS A 730 2.84 -13.04 20.09
CA HIS A 730 3.65 -11.92 19.62
C HIS A 730 4.68 -11.47 20.65
N GLU A 731 4.65 -12.05 21.86
CA GLU A 731 5.61 -11.74 22.90
C GLU A 731 7.04 -12.00 22.47
N LYS A 732 7.90 -11.06 22.85
CA LYS A 732 9.33 -11.10 22.62
C LYS A 732 10.05 -11.06 23.95
N VAL A 733 11.26 -11.61 23.96
CA VAL A 733 12.16 -11.58 25.12
C VAL A 733 13.33 -10.67 24.78
N ILE A 734 13.50 -9.57 25.50
CA ILE A 734 14.76 -8.81 25.48
C ILE A 734 15.78 -9.55 26.36
N ASN A 735 16.93 -9.87 25.78
CA ASN A 735 18.06 -10.48 26.44
C ASN A 735 19.13 -9.42 26.64
N ILE A 736 19.53 -9.22 27.90
CA ILE A 736 20.47 -8.18 28.32
C ILE A 736 21.68 -8.87 28.95
N PRO A 737 22.75 -9.10 28.18
CA PRO A 737 24.02 -9.59 28.73
C PRO A 737 24.58 -8.62 29.78
N VAL A 738 25.00 -9.17 30.93
CA VAL A 738 25.60 -8.42 32.03
C VAL A 738 27.10 -8.74 32.06
N PRO A 739 27.98 -7.76 31.75
CA PRO A 739 29.40 -8.03 31.59
C PRO A 739 30.14 -8.23 32.93
N ASN A 740 31.07 -9.20 32.94
CA ASN A 740 32.10 -9.40 33.98
C ASN A 740 31.59 -9.63 35.41
N LEU A 741 30.51 -10.41 35.58
CA LEU A 741 29.99 -10.76 36.90
C LEU A 741 30.90 -11.71 37.69
N LYS A 742 31.10 -11.39 38.96
CA LYS A 742 31.78 -12.21 39.99
C LYS A 742 31.02 -12.12 41.31
N ALA A 743 31.30 -13.04 42.24
CA ALA A 743 30.82 -12.93 43.62
C ALA A 743 31.17 -11.55 44.23
N GLY A 744 30.24 -10.98 45.00
CA GLY A 744 30.34 -9.65 45.59
C GLY A 744 29.86 -8.49 44.69
N ASN A 745 29.65 -8.72 43.39
CA ASN A 745 29.15 -7.66 42.50
C ASN A 745 27.69 -7.28 42.79
N ILE A 746 27.37 -6.02 42.52
CA ILE A 746 26.02 -5.46 42.63
C ILE A 746 25.54 -5.02 41.24
N ILE A 747 24.40 -5.53 40.80
CA ILE A 747 23.75 -5.19 39.54
C ILE A 747 22.62 -4.21 39.83
N ASP A 748 22.62 -3.04 39.19
CA ASP A 748 21.52 -2.07 39.22
C ASP A 748 20.95 -1.91 37.80
N ILE A 749 19.67 -2.26 37.64
CA ILE A 749 18.97 -2.18 36.37
C ILE A 749 17.63 -1.47 36.52
N VAL A 750 17.37 -0.57 35.57
CA VAL A 750 16.09 0.11 35.42
C VAL A 750 15.65 0.03 33.97
N TYR A 751 14.42 -0.43 33.74
CA TYR A 751 13.80 -0.42 32.43
C TYR A 751 12.34 0.04 32.52
N THR A 752 11.86 0.69 31.48
CA THR A 752 10.50 1.22 31.39
C THR A 752 9.83 0.67 30.15
N SER A 753 8.61 0.15 30.28
CA SER A 753 7.71 -0.05 29.15
C SER A 753 6.63 1.02 29.11
N GLN A 754 6.10 1.27 27.92
CA GLN A 754 5.03 2.22 27.68
C GLN A 754 4.08 1.69 26.62
N THR A 755 2.78 1.83 26.85
CA THR A 755 1.78 1.38 25.87
C THR A 755 1.85 2.17 24.55
N ASN A 756 1.51 1.50 23.46
CA ASN A 756 1.44 2.11 22.14
C ASN A 756 0.20 3.02 22.01
N ALA A 757 -0.90 2.64 22.67
CA ALA A 757 -2.15 3.38 22.72
C ALA A 757 -2.33 4.15 24.04
N LYS A 758 -3.10 5.24 23.98
CA LYS A 758 -3.61 5.95 25.16
C LYS A 758 -4.75 5.13 25.78
N LEU A 759 -4.84 5.11 27.10
CA LEU A 759 -5.81 4.30 27.84
C LEU A 759 -6.75 5.18 28.68
N ASP A 760 -8.04 4.85 28.67
CA ASP A 760 -9.05 5.48 29.52
C ASP A 760 -9.33 4.70 30.81
N LYS A 761 -8.83 3.47 30.89
CA LYS A 761 -8.98 2.55 32.02
C LYS A 761 -7.63 1.94 32.38
N PHE A 762 -7.39 1.72 33.67
CA PHE A 762 -6.26 0.92 34.13
C PHE A 762 -6.55 -0.56 33.87
N GLY A 763 -5.63 -1.26 33.18
CA GLY A 763 -5.74 -2.70 32.95
C GLY A 763 -5.66 -3.50 34.25
N PHE A 764 -6.02 -4.79 34.24
CA PHE A 764 -5.80 -5.60 35.44
C PHE A 764 -4.33 -5.98 35.59
N GLU A 765 -3.76 -5.72 36.76
CA GLU A 765 -2.41 -6.14 37.10
C GLU A 765 -2.44 -6.97 38.40
N ARG A 766 -1.70 -8.08 38.40
CA ARG A 766 -1.53 -8.94 39.57
C ARG A 766 -0.06 -9.03 39.92
N GLU A 767 0.32 -8.33 40.98
CA GLU A 767 1.69 -8.24 41.43
C GLU A 767 1.92 -9.12 42.65
N PHE A 768 2.85 -10.06 42.50
CA PHE A 768 3.37 -10.87 43.59
C PHE A 768 4.66 -10.24 44.14
N LEU A 769 4.68 -9.97 45.46
CA LEU A 769 5.80 -9.37 46.17
C LEU A 769 6.71 -10.45 46.78
N PHE A 770 7.03 -11.46 45.98
CA PHE A 770 8.05 -12.47 46.28
C PHE A 770 8.99 -12.70 45.10
N ALA A 771 10.11 -13.38 45.34
CA ALA A 771 11.00 -13.87 44.30
C ALA A 771 11.65 -15.19 44.75
N THR A 772 12.23 -15.95 43.82
CA THR A 772 13.05 -17.15 44.13
C THR A 772 14.43 -16.80 44.71
N THR A 773 14.68 -15.52 44.94
CA THR A 773 15.86 -14.96 45.57
C THR A 773 15.36 -14.05 46.69
N PRO A 774 15.98 -14.05 47.88
CA PRO A 774 15.56 -13.19 48.99
C PRO A 774 15.53 -11.70 48.60
N VAL A 775 14.63 -10.94 49.20
CA VAL A 775 14.43 -9.52 48.88
C VAL A 775 14.38 -8.68 50.15
N ILE A 776 15.25 -7.67 50.27
CA ILE A 776 15.24 -6.74 51.41
C ILE A 776 14.03 -5.79 51.30
N LEU A 777 13.77 -5.23 50.12
CA LEU A 777 12.61 -4.38 49.86
C LEU A 777 11.89 -4.75 48.56
N ASN A 778 10.70 -5.33 48.68
CA ASN A 778 9.73 -5.41 47.58
C ASN A 778 8.79 -4.21 47.66
N ALA A 779 8.50 -3.58 46.53
CA ALA A 779 7.48 -2.53 46.48
C ALA A 779 6.74 -2.48 45.15
N VAL A 780 5.47 -2.10 45.22
CA VAL A 780 4.65 -1.72 44.07
C VAL A 780 4.10 -0.35 44.34
N PHE A 781 4.19 0.56 43.37
CA PHE A 781 3.54 1.86 43.48
C PHE A 781 2.83 2.28 42.21
N ILE A 782 1.78 3.06 42.36
CA ILE A 782 1.01 3.63 41.26
C ILE A 782 1.02 5.13 41.44
N LYS A 783 1.42 5.86 40.40
CA LYS A 783 1.24 7.30 40.25
C LYS A 783 -0.03 7.53 39.42
N ALA A 784 -1.13 7.83 40.09
CA ALA A 784 -2.44 8.09 39.50
C ALA A 784 -3.31 8.85 40.50
N ASP A 785 -4.42 9.41 40.03
CA ASP A 785 -5.52 9.80 40.92
C ASP A 785 -6.05 8.52 41.61
N SER A 786 -6.01 8.50 42.95
CA SER A 786 -6.41 7.32 43.71
C SER A 786 -7.87 6.92 43.47
N SER A 787 -8.75 7.85 43.09
CA SER A 787 -10.15 7.59 42.77
C SER A 787 -10.37 6.86 41.43
N ASP A 788 -9.35 6.82 40.57
CA ASP A 788 -9.35 6.11 39.30
C ASP A 788 -8.91 4.64 39.42
N ILE A 789 -8.37 4.23 40.57
CA ILE A 789 -7.82 2.91 40.81
C ILE A 789 -8.65 2.14 41.83
N SER A 790 -8.97 0.89 41.52
CA SER A 790 -9.48 -0.09 42.48
C SER A 790 -8.40 -1.13 42.73
N TYR A 791 -8.25 -1.56 43.99
CA TYR A 791 -7.26 -2.57 44.32
C TYR A 791 -7.74 -3.48 45.45
N ARG A 792 -7.05 -4.61 45.60
CA ARG A 792 -7.16 -5.53 46.72
C ARG A 792 -5.78 -6.11 46.97
N GLN A 793 -5.58 -6.53 48.19
CA GLN A 793 -4.35 -7.16 48.63
C GLN A 793 -4.63 -8.35 49.55
N ALA A 794 -3.66 -9.25 49.63
CA ALA A 794 -3.62 -10.30 50.63
C ALA A 794 -2.18 -10.57 51.08
N ASN A 795 -2.01 -11.00 52.33
CA ASN A 795 -0.70 -11.29 52.95
C ASN A 795 0.34 -10.16 52.84
N ILE A 796 -0.13 -8.91 52.83
CA ILE A 796 0.70 -7.70 52.80
C ILE A 796 -0.02 -6.56 53.52
N ALA A 797 0.76 -5.66 54.13
CA ALA A 797 0.24 -4.48 54.84
C ALA A 797 -0.51 -3.52 53.90
N ALA A 798 -1.48 -2.78 54.46
CA ALA A 798 -2.24 -1.74 53.74
C ALA A 798 -1.31 -0.75 53.03
N PRO A 799 -1.70 -0.19 51.87
CA PRO A 799 -0.84 0.73 51.17
C PRO A 799 -0.83 2.08 51.86
N VAL A 800 0.25 2.82 51.66
CA VAL A 800 0.25 4.26 51.91
C VAL A 800 -0.43 4.93 50.71
N VAL A 801 -1.55 5.60 50.95
CA VAL A 801 -2.35 6.32 49.94
C VAL A 801 -2.16 7.82 50.12
N THR A 802 -1.90 8.52 49.02
CA THR A 802 -1.86 9.98 48.89
C THR A 802 -2.69 10.36 47.66
N ASP A 803 -2.99 11.65 47.47
CA ASP A 803 -3.79 12.12 46.33
C ASP A 803 -3.28 11.62 44.96
N ASN A 804 -1.96 11.43 44.83
CA ASN A 804 -1.30 11.08 43.56
C ASN A 804 -0.56 9.75 43.57
N HIS A 805 -0.49 9.03 44.70
CA HIS A 805 0.24 7.78 44.80
C HIS A 805 -0.42 6.75 45.72
N ILE A 806 -0.37 5.48 45.30
CA ILE A 806 -0.70 4.32 46.13
C ILE A 806 0.54 3.42 46.19
N ILE A 807 1.02 3.07 47.40
CA ILE A 807 2.31 2.41 47.58
C ILE A 807 2.18 1.21 48.53
N TRP A 808 2.51 0.02 48.04
CA TRP A 808 2.66 -1.20 48.83
C TRP A 808 4.12 -1.53 49.02
N THR A 809 4.49 -1.95 50.22
CA THR A 809 5.87 -2.36 50.54
C THR A 809 5.86 -3.64 51.37
N GLN A 810 6.86 -4.49 51.12
CA GLN A 810 7.14 -5.67 51.92
C GLN A 810 8.65 -5.75 52.13
N LYS A 811 9.06 -5.77 53.41
CA LYS A 811 10.46 -5.83 53.81
C LYS A 811 10.85 -7.27 54.15
N ASN A 812 12.11 -7.63 53.90
CA ASN A 812 12.73 -8.90 54.30
C ASN A 812 11.91 -10.13 53.89
N SER A 813 11.68 -10.29 52.59
CA SER A 813 11.04 -11.48 52.02
C SER A 813 12.06 -12.60 51.81
N ASP A 814 11.78 -13.78 52.34
CA ASP A 814 12.56 -14.99 52.06
C ASP A 814 12.44 -15.43 50.59
N ALA A 815 13.38 -16.28 50.15
CA ALA A 815 13.30 -16.91 48.85
C ALA A 815 12.08 -17.83 48.77
N PHE A 816 11.20 -17.56 47.81
CA PHE A 816 10.10 -18.46 47.50
C PHE A 816 10.62 -19.79 46.95
N ARG A 817 10.17 -20.88 47.57
CA ARG A 817 10.40 -22.25 47.11
C ARG A 817 9.06 -22.95 46.89
N ARG A 818 9.01 -23.76 45.83
CA ARG A 818 7.83 -24.58 45.54
C ARG A 818 7.89 -25.84 46.40
N GLU A 819 6.83 -26.11 47.16
CA GLU A 819 6.70 -27.29 48.01
C GLU A 819 5.71 -28.30 47.38
N PRO A 820 5.85 -29.63 47.60
CA PRO A 820 4.83 -30.59 47.17
C PRO A 820 3.48 -30.27 47.80
N TYR A 821 2.38 -30.50 47.06
CA TYR A 821 1.01 -30.21 47.49
C TYR A 821 0.78 -28.75 47.96
N GLN A 822 1.58 -27.80 47.47
CA GLN A 822 1.48 -26.39 47.85
C GLN A 822 0.07 -25.83 47.59
N ILE A 823 -0.39 -25.02 48.53
CA ILE A 823 -1.64 -24.26 48.37
C ILE A 823 -1.49 -23.16 47.32
N GLU A 824 -2.59 -22.53 46.95
CA GLU A 824 -2.62 -21.47 45.95
C GLU A 824 -1.67 -20.31 46.34
N LEU A 825 -0.91 -19.75 45.38
CA LEU A 825 0.09 -18.71 45.64
C LEU A 825 -0.52 -17.48 46.31
N GLU A 826 -1.76 -17.18 45.97
CA GLU A 826 -2.57 -16.10 46.50
C GLU A 826 -2.86 -16.25 48.01
N GLU A 827 -2.72 -17.46 48.57
CA GLU A 827 -2.90 -17.71 50.01
C GLU A 827 -1.59 -17.58 50.81
N ILE A 828 -0.42 -17.69 50.19
CA ILE A 828 0.88 -17.74 50.89
C ILE A 828 1.80 -16.56 50.62
N SER A 829 1.48 -15.74 49.63
CA SER A 829 2.34 -14.64 49.20
C SER A 829 1.65 -13.29 49.27
N GLY A 830 2.44 -12.26 49.58
CA GLY A 830 2.03 -10.87 49.46
C GLY A 830 1.64 -10.58 48.01
N ILE A 831 0.36 -10.28 47.80
CA ILE A 831 -0.22 -10.06 46.48
C ILE A 831 -0.99 -8.75 46.46
N VAL A 832 -0.88 -8.02 45.36
CA VAL A 832 -1.67 -6.83 45.06
C VAL A 832 -2.32 -7.01 43.70
N GLU A 833 -3.64 -6.93 43.67
CA GLU A 833 -4.46 -6.95 42.46
C GLU A 833 -4.99 -5.54 42.22
N ILE A 834 -4.75 -4.99 41.02
CA ILE A 834 -5.01 -3.60 40.67
C ILE A 834 -5.88 -3.56 39.42
N SER A 835 -6.88 -2.68 39.38
CA SER A 835 -7.71 -2.44 38.21
C SER A 835 -8.26 -1.00 38.19
N SER A 836 -9.05 -0.68 37.17
CA SER A 836 -9.77 0.59 37.07
C SER A 836 -10.90 0.67 38.10
N ALA A 837 -11.12 1.84 38.68
CA ALA A 837 -12.24 2.08 39.59
C ALA A 837 -13.60 2.02 38.88
N ASN A 838 -14.65 1.77 39.67
CA ASN A 838 -16.08 1.79 39.27
C ASN A 838 -16.51 0.75 38.21
N GLU A 839 -15.66 -0.22 37.88
CA GLU A 839 -16.04 -1.32 37.01
C GLU A 839 -17.05 -2.26 37.69
N LYS A 840 -17.97 -2.83 36.90
CA LYS A 840 -19.00 -3.77 37.39
C LYS A 840 -19.07 -4.99 36.49
N TRP A 841 -19.06 -6.18 37.08
CA TRP A 841 -19.11 -7.46 36.33
C TRP A 841 -20.25 -7.53 35.32
N LYS A 842 -21.45 -7.07 35.71
CA LYS A 842 -22.64 -7.08 34.85
C LYS A 842 -22.44 -6.22 33.59
N GLN A 843 -21.78 -5.08 33.72
CA GLN A 843 -21.47 -4.19 32.59
C GLN A 843 -20.40 -4.81 31.70
N ILE A 844 -19.28 -5.24 32.30
CA ILE A 844 -18.17 -5.89 31.61
C ILE A 844 -18.63 -7.08 30.77
N ALA A 845 -19.44 -7.97 31.36
CA ALA A 845 -19.95 -9.15 30.69
C ALA A 845 -20.91 -8.80 29.54
N LYS A 846 -21.75 -7.76 29.70
CA LYS A 846 -22.66 -7.28 28.66
C LYS A 846 -21.87 -6.67 27.49
N GLU A 847 -20.86 -5.85 27.76
CA GLU A 847 -19.98 -5.27 26.73
C GLU A 847 -19.24 -6.37 25.97
N HIS A 848 -18.69 -7.37 26.67
CA HIS A 848 -18.05 -8.51 26.03
C HIS A 848 -19.03 -9.34 25.20
N TYR A 849 -20.24 -9.61 25.72
CA TYR A 849 -21.30 -10.28 24.98
C TYR A 849 -21.62 -9.57 23.66
N GLU A 850 -21.84 -8.25 23.68
CA GLU A 850 -22.15 -7.48 22.46
C GLU A 850 -20.98 -7.52 21.45
N LYS A 851 -19.72 -7.53 21.91
CA LYS A 851 -18.55 -7.73 21.04
C LYS A 851 -18.55 -9.09 20.33
N ILE A 852 -18.90 -10.17 21.03
CA ILE A 852 -18.86 -11.54 20.46
C ILE A 852 -20.18 -12.00 19.85
N LYS A 853 -21.29 -11.31 20.09
CA LYS A 853 -22.63 -11.64 19.61
C LYS A 853 -22.72 -11.95 18.11
N PRO A 854 -22.02 -11.25 17.20
CA PRO A 854 -21.99 -11.62 15.79
C PRO A 854 -21.41 -13.03 15.53
N LYS A 855 -20.51 -13.51 16.40
CA LYS A 855 -19.87 -14.82 16.33
C LYS A 855 -20.74 -15.96 16.87
N LEU A 856 -21.75 -15.63 17.66
CA LEU A 856 -22.70 -16.58 18.27
C LEU A 856 -23.89 -16.93 17.35
N LYS A 857 -23.94 -16.38 16.14
CA LYS A 857 -25.00 -16.71 15.16
C LYS A 857 -24.92 -18.20 14.78
N ILE A 858 -26.08 -18.87 14.81
CA ILE A 858 -26.19 -20.30 14.50
C ILE A 858 -26.38 -20.46 13.00
N ASP A 859 -25.42 -21.10 12.35
CA ASP A 859 -25.47 -21.45 10.93
C ASP A 859 -26.35 -22.70 10.68
N GLU A 860 -26.99 -22.79 9.51
CA GLU A 860 -27.87 -23.91 9.16
C GLU A 860 -27.11 -25.25 9.08
N LYS A 861 -25.84 -25.25 8.62
CA LYS A 861 -25.00 -26.46 8.61
C LYS A 861 -24.76 -26.98 10.02
N ILE A 862 -24.58 -26.08 11.01
CA ILE A 862 -24.42 -26.45 12.42
C ILE A 862 -25.68 -27.16 12.92
N LYS A 863 -26.87 -26.65 12.57
CA LYS A 863 -28.15 -27.28 12.95
C LYS A 863 -28.29 -28.68 12.36
N ILE A 864 -27.95 -28.85 11.09
CA ILE A 864 -28.00 -30.15 10.39
C ILE A 864 -27.07 -31.14 11.08
N VAL A 865 -25.82 -30.76 11.36
CA VAL A 865 -24.85 -31.63 12.04
C VAL A 865 -25.30 -31.99 13.44
N ALA A 866 -25.74 -31.01 14.24
CA ALA A 866 -26.21 -31.25 15.60
C ALA A 866 -27.41 -32.22 15.63
N LYS A 867 -28.46 -31.95 14.83
CA LYS A 867 -29.64 -32.82 14.73
C LYS A 867 -29.28 -34.23 14.25
N LYS A 868 -28.38 -34.36 13.28
CA LYS A 868 -27.91 -35.66 12.76
C LYS A 868 -27.20 -36.46 13.85
N LEU A 869 -26.27 -35.84 14.57
CA LEU A 869 -25.51 -36.49 15.64
C LEU A 869 -26.43 -36.95 16.79
N THR A 870 -27.46 -36.18 17.11
CA THR A 870 -28.37 -36.47 18.24
C THR A 870 -29.63 -37.25 17.88
N LYS A 871 -29.80 -37.69 16.62
CA LYS A 871 -31.04 -38.30 16.12
C LYS A 871 -31.50 -39.52 16.95
N LYS A 872 -30.55 -40.32 17.45
CA LYS A 872 -30.81 -41.56 18.20
C LYS A 872 -30.72 -41.40 19.73
N ALA A 873 -30.41 -40.19 20.21
CA ALA A 873 -30.21 -39.96 21.64
C ALA A 873 -31.54 -39.84 22.37
N ALA A 874 -31.73 -40.63 23.42
CA ALA A 874 -32.97 -40.77 24.16
C ALA A 874 -33.16 -39.67 25.23
N SER A 875 -32.08 -39.06 25.73
CA SER A 875 -32.14 -38.09 26.84
C SER A 875 -31.35 -36.80 26.59
N ILE A 876 -31.68 -35.71 27.30
CA ILE A 876 -30.93 -34.44 27.25
C ILE A 876 -29.45 -34.64 27.63
N PRO A 877 -29.09 -35.32 28.74
CA PRO A 877 -27.69 -35.58 29.07
C PRO A 877 -26.94 -36.36 27.98
N GLU A 878 -27.60 -37.30 27.30
CA GLU A 878 -26.99 -38.05 26.20
C GLU A 878 -26.72 -37.15 24.97
N LYS A 879 -27.67 -36.27 24.63
CA LYS A 879 -27.48 -35.27 23.55
C LYS A 879 -26.31 -34.35 23.82
N ILE A 880 -26.21 -33.81 25.04
CA ILE A 880 -25.08 -32.95 25.46
C ILE A 880 -23.76 -33.70 25.32
N ASN A 881 -23.71 -34.93 25.83
CA ASN A 881 -22.55 -35.81 25.76
C ASN A 881 -22.06 -36.05 24.33
N ILE A 882 -22.97 -36.37 23.40
CA ILE A 882 -22.63 -36.63 21.99
C ILE A 882 -22.01 -35.40 21.34
N LEU A 883 -22.60 -34.21 21.56
CA LEU A 883 -22.13 -32.97 20.95
C LEU A 883 -20.81 -32.51 21.56
N ALA A 884 -20.67 -32.58 22.89
CA ALA A 884 -19.42 -32.24 23.57
C ALA A 884 -18.26 -33.16 23.15
N ASP A 885 -18.52 -34.48 23.06
CA ASP A 885 -17.54 -35.45 22.54
C ASP A 885 -17.16 -35.16 21.09
N TYR A 886 -18.13 -34.80 20.25
CA TYR A 886 -17.85 -34.46 18.86
C TYR A 886 -16.88 -33.30 18.76
N VAL A 887 -17.12 -32.20 19.50
CA VAL A 887 -16.21 -31.04 19.53
C VAL A 887 -14.85 -31.44 20.12
N GLN A 888 -14.84 -32.17 21.24
CA GLN A 888 -13.62 -32.63 21.90
C GLN A 888 -12.75 -33.51 20.98
N LYS A 889 -13.34 -34.39 20.18
CA LYS A 889 -12.60 -35.35 19.35
C LYS A 889 -12.23 -34.83 17.97
N THR A 890 -13.08 -33.99 17.38
CA THR A 890 -12.92 -33.59 15.97
C THR A 890 -12.22 -32.26 15.77
N ILE A 891 -12.12 -31.42 16.82
CA ILE A 891 -11.47 -30.12 16.74
C ILE A 891 -10.13 -30.15 17.46
N THR A 892 -9.07 -29.82 16.72
CA THR A 892 -7.71 -29.72 17.24
C THR A 892 -7.52 -28.42 18.02
N TYR A 893 -7.08 -28.52 19.28
CA TYR A 893 -6.83 -27.34 20.11
C TYR A 893 -5.53 -26.64 19.67
N LYS A 894 -5.62 -25.35 19.38
CA LYS A 894 -4.49 -24.45 19.08
C LYS A 894 -4.63 -23.17 19.89
N PRO A 895 -3.79 -22.92 20.91
CA PRO A 895 -3.87 -21.70 21.71
C PRO A 895 -3.37 -20.49 20.89
N ILE A 896 -4.31 -19.64 20.48
CA ILE A 896 -4.09 -18.41 19.71
C ILE A 896 -4.45 -17.22 20.59
N GLU A 897 -3.44 -16.63 21.24
CA GLU A 897 -3.63 -15.67 22.32
C GLU A 897 -3.22 -14.23 21.95
N PHE A 898 -3.30 -13.86 20.66
CA PHE A 898 -2.83 -12.54 20.20
C PHE A 898 -3.84 -11.77 19.35
N GLY A 899 -3.65 -10.45 19.28
CA GLY A 899 -4.51 -9.52 18.54
C GLY A 899 -5.97 -9.60 19.02
N SER A 900 -6.91 -9.25 18.12
CA SER A 900 -8.35 -9.40 18.41
C SER A 900 -8.74 -10.85 18.69
N ARG A 901 -7.98 -11.80 18.13
CA ARG A 901 -8.14 -13.24 18.35
C ARG A 901 -7.78 -13.68 19.77
N GLY A 902 -7.21 -12.85 20.64
CA GLY A 902 -7.09 -13.19 22.07
C GLY A 902 -8.45 -13.24 22.77
N GLN A 903 -9.35 -12.29 22.46
CA GLN A 903 -10.65 -12.15 23.14
C GLN A 903 -11.85 -12.54 22.26
N ILE A 904 -11.73 -12.51 20.94
CA ILE A 904 -12.85 -12.70 20.01
C ILE A 904 -12.76 -14.08 19.33
N PRO A 905 -13.78 -14.95 19.47
CA PRO A 905 -13.81 -16.26 18.82
C PRO A 905 -14.11 -16.18 17.32
N ASN A 906 -13.86 -17.28 16.62
CA ASN A 906 -14.33 -17.54 15.28
C ASN A 906 -15.82 -17.85 15.33
N THR A 907 -16.50 -17.81 14.19
CA THR A 907 -17.86 -18.31 14.14
C THR A 907 -17.86 -19.84 14.30
N ALA A 908 -18.95 -20.41 14.82
CA ALA A 908 -19.07 -21.86 14.97
C ALA A 908 -18.86 -22.60 13.63
N ILE A 909 -19.33 -22.03 12.52
CA ILE A 909 -19.15 -22.63 11.19
C ILE A 909 -17.69 -22.65 10.75
N GLN A 910 -16.94 -21.56 10.99
CA GLN A 910 -15.50 -21.53 10.70
C GLN A 910 -14.74 -22.58 11.50
N THR A 911 -15.01 -22.72 12.80
CA THR A 911 -14.37 -23.76 13.62
C THR A 911 -14.72 -25.16 13.12
N LEU A 912 -15.98 -25.40 12.76
CA LEU A 912 -16.44 -26.69 12.23
C LEU A 912 -15.75 -27.05 10.90
N GLU A 913 -15.56 -26.07 10.01
CA GLU A 913 -14.91 -26.25 8.69
C GLU A 913 -13.39 -26.39 8.82
N ASN A 914 -12.75 -25.56 9.67
CA ASN A 914 -11.31 -25.56 9.88
C ASN A 914 -10.77 -26.80 10.61
N LYS A 915 -11.60 -27.46 11.44
CA LYS A 915 -11.19 -28.59 12.32
C LYS A 915 -10.09 -28.26 13.34
N TYR A 916 -9.85 -26.97 13.60
CA TYR A 916 -9.02 -26.50 14.69
C TYR A 916 -9.55 -25.18 15.27
N GLY A 917 -9.16 -24.86 16.50
CA GLY A 917 -9.49 -23.61 17.18
C GLY A 917 -8.87 -23.53 18.57
N ASP A 918 -8.99 -22.37 19.20
CA ASP A 918 -8.63 -22.14 20.61
C ASP A 918 -9.82 -22.41 21.56
N CYS A 919 -9.70 -22.04 22.84
CA CYS A 919 -10.69 -22.40 23.86
C CYS A 919 -12.06 -21.79 23.62
N LYS A 920 -12.10 -20.51 23.24
CA LYS A 920 -13.32 -19.79 22.91
C LYS A 920 -13.94 -20.29 21.61
N ASP A 921 -13.16 -20.69 20.60
CA ASP A 921 -13.67 -21.30 19.38
C ASP A 921 -14.39 -22.63 19.64
N HIS A 922 -13.79 -23.48 20.48
CA HIS A 922 -14.39 -24.71 20.95
C HIS A 922 -15.70 -24.46 21.70
N ALA A 923 -15.69 -23.48 22.62
CA ALA A 923 -16.85 -23.16 23.43
C ALA A 923 -18.01 -22.58 22.60
N VAL A 924 -17.71 -21.75 21.59
CA VAL A 924 -18.72 -21.20 20.65
C VAL A 924 -19.31 -22.29 19.76
N LEU A 925 -18.50 -23.24 19.28
CA LEU A 925 -19.02 -24.35 18.48
C LEU A 925 -19.97 -25.22 19.32
N LEU A 926 -19.57 -25.60 20.54
CA LEU A 926 -20.45 -26.39 21.42
C LEU A 926 -21.73 -25.62 21.76
N TYR A 927 -21.62 -24.32 22.06
CA TYR A 927 -22.77 -23.44 22.28
C TYR A 927 -23.76 -23.48 21.11
N ALA A 928 -23.27 -23.29 19.88
CA ALA A 928 -24.12 -23.27 18.68
C ALA A 928 -24.76 -24.64 18.38
N MET A 929 -24.03 -25.74 18.61
CA MET A 929 -24.56 -27.10 18.42
C MET A 929 -25.67 -27.42 19.44
N LEU A 930 -25.49 -27.05 20.72
CA LEU A 930 -26.50 -27.26 21.76
C LEU A 930 -27.74 -26.40 21.51
N ALA A 931 -27.55 -25.12 21.19
CA ALA A 931 -28.66 -24.22 20.87
C ALA A 931 -29.46 -24.69 19.63
N SER A 932 -28.82 -25.35 18.67
CA SER A 932 -29.47 -25.92 17.48
C SER A 932 -30.49 -27.03 17.76
N ILE A 933 -30.43 -27.62 18.95
CA ILE A 933 -31.36 -28.64 19.44
C ILE A 933 -32.10 -28.18 20.71
N ASN A 934 -32.21 -26.86 20.90
CA ASN A 934 -32.92 -26.21 22.00
C ASN A 934 -32.37 -26.56 23.39
N ILE A 935 -31.07 -26.83 23.52
CA ILE A 935 -30.40 -26.97 24.81
C ILE A 935 -29.66 -25.67 25.13
N GLU A 936 -30.04 -25.03 26.22
CA GLU A 936 -29.40 -23.80 26.69
C GLU A 936 -27.99 -24.07 27.21
N SER A 937 -27.04 -23.21 26.83
CA SER A 937 -25.69 -23.19 27.36
C SER A 937 -25.15 -21.77 27.39
N ASN A 938 -24.18 -21.50 28.25
CA ASN A 938 -23.53 -20.21 28.38
C ASN A 938 -22.02 -20.36 28.18
N LEU A 939 -21.37 -19.36 27.60
CA LEU A 939 -19.91 -19.27 27.67
C LEU A 939 -19.53 -18.84 29.09
N ALA A 940 -18.56 -19.53 29.67
CA ALA A 940 -18.06 -19.29 31.02
C ALA A 940 -16.56 -18.99 30.93
N LEU A 941 -16.18 -17.76 31.30
CA LEU A 941 -14.78 -17.38 31.43
C LEU A 941 -14.27 -17.86 32.78
N VAL A 942 -13.09 -18.49 32.77
CA VAL A 942 -12.47 -19.10 33.95
C VAL A 942 -10.97 -18.79 33.98
N ASN A 943 -10.34 -18.95 35.14
CA ASN A 943 -8.89 -18.94 35.26
C ASN A 943 -8.39 -20.32 35.70
N SER A 944 -7.66 -20.99 34.80
CA SER A 944 -7.13 -22.34 35.02
C SER A 944 -5.98 -22.38 36.02
N ILE A 945 -5.32 -21.24 36.28
CA ILE A 945 -4.14 -21.14 37.13
C ILE A 945 -4.52 -20.51 38.46
N TYR A 946 -4.96 -19.25 38.44
CA TYR A 946 -5.23 -18.43 39.62
C TYR A 946 -6.70 -18.51 40.05
N LYS A 947 -7.00 -18.06 41.27
CA LYS A 947 -8.36 -17.78 41.71
C LYS A 947 -8.86 -16.50 41.05
N VAL A 948 -10.14 -16.52 40.66
CA VAL A 948 -10.84 -15.33 40.18
C VAL A 948 -11.42 -14.60 41.38
N ASN A 949 -11.15 -13.31 41.45
CA ASN A 949 -11.60 -12.45 42.52
C ASN A 949 -12.89 -11.72 42.14
N PRO A 950 -14.02 -12.01 42.80
CA PRO A 950 -15.29 -11.35 42.47
C PRO A 950 -15.32 -9.88 42.86
N GLU A 951 -14.42 -9.40 43.73
CA GLU A 951 -14.41 -8.02 44.24
C GLU A 951 -13.73 -7.02 43.30
N ILE A 952 -12.91 -7.47 42.35
CA ILE A 952 -12.21 -6.60 41.37
C ILE A 952 -12.68 -6.92 39.96
N PRO A 953 -13.69 -6.24 39.41
CA PRO A 953 -14.19 -6.58 38.08
C PRO A 953 -13.18 -6.28 36.96
N SER A 954 -12.69 -7.31 36.28
CA SER A 954 -11.90 -7.20 35.05
C SER A 954 -11.91 -8.50 34.24
N LEU A 955 -12.05 -8.39 32.90
CA LEU A 955 -11.95 -9.56 32.01
C LEU A 955 -10.56 -10.18 31.98
N ASP A 956 -9.53 -9.40 32.25
CA ASP A 956 -8.14 -9.84 32.20
C ASP A 956 -7.81 -10.82 33.34
N GLN A 957 -8.71 -11.00 34.31
CA GLN A 957 -8.63 -12.07 35.30
C GLN A 957 -8.80 -13.47 34.71
N PHE A 958 -9.33 -13.61 33.49
CA PHE A 958 -9.64 -14.90 32.89
C PHE A 958 -8.63 -15.26 31.80
N ASN A 959 -8.24 -16.53 31.74
CA ASN A 959 -7.29 -17.04 30.76
C ASN A 959 -7.85 -18.21 29.93
N HIS A 960 -9.11 -18.59 30.13
CA HIS A 960 -9.72 -19.74 29.48
C HIS A 960 -11.25 -19.58 29.36
N VAL A 961 -11.84 -20.20 28.34
CA VAL A 961 -13.30 -20.15 28.08
C VAL A 961 -13.86 -21.56 27.89
N ILE A 962 -14.91 -21.87 28.63
CA ILE A 962 -15.60 -23.18 28.62
C ILE A 962 -17.13 -23.00 28.52
N ASN A 963 -17.90 -24.08 28.53
CA ASN A 963 -19.36 -24.00 28.53
C ASN A 963 -19.96 -24.36 29.89
N TYR A 964 -20.94 -23.58 30.35
CA TYR A 964 -21.82 -23.94 31.47
C TYR A 964 -23.19 -24.36 30.94
N ILE A 965 -23.69 -25.51 31.40
CA ILE A 965 -24.98 -26.09 30.98
C ILE A 965 -25.97 -26.05 32.15
N PRO A 966 -26.94 -25.10 32.16
CA PRO A 966 -27.84 -24.92 33.30
C PRO A 966 -28.70 -26.15 33.62
N SER A 967 -29.19 -26.87 32.61
CA SER A 967 -30.12 -28.00 32.78
C SER A 967 -29.55 -29.19 33.56
N ILE A 968 -28.22 -29.29 33.66
CA ILE A 968 -27.52 -30.35 34.41
C ILE A 968 -26.51 -29.78 35.41
N ASN A 969 -26.47 -28.45 35.58
CA ASN A 969 -25.54 -27.73 36.45
C ASN A 969 -24.06 -28.14 36.31
N THR A 970 -23.56 -28.22 35.07
CA THR A 970 -22.20 -28.74 34.78
C THR A 970 -21.40 -27.80 33.88
N PHE A 971 -20.09 -27.76 34.11
CA PHE A 971 -19.10 -27.08 33.28
C PHE A 971 -18.38 -28.07 32.37
N LEU A 972 -18.32 -27.78 31.07
CA LEU A 972 -17.73 -28.64 30.05
C LEU A 972 -16.55 -27.94 29.37
N ASP A 973 -15.37 -28.55 29.46
CA ASP A 973 -14.16 -28.09 28.78
C ASP A 973 -13.78 -29.04 27.62
N THR A 974 -14.22 -28.72 26.41
CA THR A 974 -13.92 -29.55 25.22
C THR A 974 -12.48 -29.38 24.69
N THR A 975 -11.65 -28.56 25.34
CA THR A 975 -10.23 -28.42 25.01
C THR A 975 -9.37 -29.51 25.66
N ASP A 976 -9.75 -29.99 26.84
CA ASP A 976 -9.10 -31.14 27.48
C ASP A 976 -9.42 -32.41 26.68
N LYS A 977 -8.39 -33.06 26.14
CA LYS A 977 -8.51 -34.26 25.30
C LYS A 977 -8.43 -35.57 26.10
N GLY A 978 -8.08 -35.49 27.38
CA GLY A 978 -7.86 -36.65 28.26
C GLY A 978 -9.04 -36.99 29.16
N ILE A 979 -9.92 -36.02 29.45
CA ILE A 979 -10.99 -36.14 30.44
C ILE A 979 -12.36 -36.47 29.86
N SER A 980 -13.22 -37.10 30.66
CA SER A 980 -14.63 -37.29 30.33
C SER A 980 -15.45 -36.09 30.81
N LEU A 981 -16.16 -35.43 29.89
CA LEU A 981 -16.67 -34.06 30.10
C LEU A 981 -17.87 -33.95 31.06
N ASN A 982 -18.79 -34.91 31.07
CA ASN A 982 -20.06 -34.76 31.80
C ASN A 982 -20.08 -35.35 33.22
N SER A 983 -18.97 -35.92 33.69
CA SER A 983 -18.91 -36.62 34.98
C SER A 983 -17.91 -36.00 35.97
N ILE A 984 -17.14 -35.01 35.50
CA ILE A 984 -15.96 -34.52 36.21
C ILE A 984 -15.87 -33.00 36.03
N VAL A 985 -15.61 -32.29 37.13
CA VAL A 985 -15.28 -30.86 37.10
C VAL A 985 -13.96 -30.70 36.33
N PRO A 986 -13.81 -29.72 35.43
CA PRO A 986 -12.53 -29.54 34.73
C PRO A 986 -11.37 -29.36 35.72
N ALA A 987 -10.24 -30.00 35.43
CA ALA A 987 -9.08 -29.99 36.33
C ALA A 987 -8.58 -28.55 36.57
N GLY A 988 -8.22 -28.24 37.81
CA GLY A 988 -7.76 -26.91 38.22
C GLY A 988 -8.87 -25.86 38.42
N LEU A 989 -10.14 -26.19 38.19
CA LEU A 989 -11.27 -25.25 38.30
C LEU A 989 -12.16 -25.46 39.54
N GLY A 990 -11.98 -26.55 40.29
CA GLY A 990 -12.80 -26.83 41.47
C GLY A 990 -12.79 -25.68 42.48
N ASN A 991 -13.97 -25.32 42.98
CA ASN A 991 -14.18 -24.25 43.98
C ASN A 991 -13.77 -22.82 43.54
N LYS A 992 -13.42 -22.61 42.25
CA LYS A 992 -13.12 -21.28 41.68
C LYS A 992 -14.37 -20.58 41.17
N HIS A 993 -14.26 -19.28 40.83
CA HIS A 993 -15.34 -18.53 40.19
C HIS A 993 -15.20 -18.51 38.66
N SER A 994 -16.34 -18.41 38.00
CA SER A 994 -16.51 -18.24 36.56
C SER A 994 -17.39 -17.03 36.28
N LEU A 995 -17.15 -16.33 35.18
CA LEU A 995 -18.04 -15.28 34.68
C LEU A 995 -18.85 -15.82 33.51
N LEU A 996 -20.18 -15.87 33.67
CA LEU A 996 -21.07 -16.23 32.57
C LEU A 996 -21.28 -15.06 31.61
N ILE A 997 -21.11 -15.33 30.32
CA ILE A 997 -21.38 -14.39 29.24
C ILE A 997 -22.68 -14.77 28.55
N ASN A 998 -23.73 -14.01 28.81
CA ASN A 998 -25.04 -14.22 28.21
C ASN A 998 -25.86 -12.92 28.12
N LYS A 999 -26.96 -12.96 27.35
CA LYS A 999 -27.82 -11.80 27.08
C LYS A 999 -28.70 -11.38 28.27
N LYS A 1000 -29.16 -12.34 29.09
CA LYS A 1000 -30.26 -12.14 30.04
C LYS A 1000 -29.78 -11.75 31.43
N ASN A 1001 -28.78 -12.45 31.96
CA ASN A 1001 -28.27 -12.25 33.32
C ASN A 1001 -26.81 -12.75 33.42
N PRO A 1002 -25.81 -11.93 33.06
CA PRO A 1002 -24.42 -12.28 33.33
C PRO A 1002 -24.17 -12.30 34.84
N ALA A 1003 -23.52 -13.34 35.32
CA ALA A 1003 -23.32 -13.59 36.75
C ALA A 1003 -21.97 -14.26 37.03
N MET A 1004 -21.43 -13.98 38.20
CA MET A 1004 -20.34 -14.75 38.78
C MET A 1004 -20.92 -16.04 39.36
N LEU A 1005 -20.48 -17.19 38.85
CA LEU A 1005 -20.88 -18.50 39.37
C LEU A 1005 -19.68 -19.22 39.97
N LYS A 1006 -19.89 -19.84 41.12
CA LYS A 1006 -18.92 -20.70 41.77
C LYS A 1006 -18.97 -22.10 41.14
N ILE A 1007 -17.81 -22.60 40.73
CA ILE A 1007 -17.65 -23.94 40.16
C ILE A 1007 -17.68 -24.95 41.30
N PRO A 1008 -18.44 -26.07 41.19
CA PRO A 1008 -18.45 -27.12 42.21
C PRO A 1008 -17.05 -27.65 42.52
N ASP A 1009 -16.88 -28.18 43.73
CA ASP A 1009 -15.64 -28.86 44.11
C ASP A 1009 -15.54 -30.27 43.49
N TYR A 1010 -14.39 -30.93 43.62
CA TYR A 1010 -14.13 -32.21 43.00
C TYR A 1010 -14.90 -33.38 43.64
N ASN A 1011 -15.52 -34.24 42.83
CA ASN A 1011 -16.28 -35.41 43.29
C ASN A 1011 -15.38 -36.57 43.76
N LYS A 1012 -15.80 -37.28 44.83
CA LYS A 1012 -15.05 -38.32 45.57
C LYS A 1012 -14.66 -39.62 44.82
N ASN A 1013 -14.91 -39.78 43.51
CA ASN A 1013 -14.63 -41.02 42.76
C ASN A 1013 -13.96 -40.80 41.39
N ASN A 1014 -13.40 -39.62 41.15
CA ASN A 1014 -12.92 -39.21 39.83
C ASN A 1014 -11.40 -39.30 39.65
N SER A 1015 -10.66 -39.97 40.55
CA SER A 1015 -9.25 -40.35 40.30
C SER A 1015 -9.02 -41.75 40.84
N ILE A 1016 -8.97 -42.74 39.95
CA ILE A 1016 -8.83 -44.15 40.33
C ILE A 1016 -7.63 -44.76 39.60
N LEU A 1017 -6.79 -45.46 40.36
CA LEU A 1017 -5.79 -46.40 39.88
C LEU A 1017 -6.20 -47.80 40.32
N LYS A 1018 -6.29 -48.73 39.37
CA LYS A 1018 -6.42 -50.16 39.66
C LYS A 1018 -5.27 -50.91 38.99
N THR A 1019 -4.55 -51.73 39.74
CA THR A 1019 -3.48 -52.60 39.23
C THR A 1019 -3.87 -54.06 39.50
N GLU A 1020 -3.68 -54.90 38.49
CA GLU A 1020 -3.91 -56.35 38.58
C GLU A 1020 -2.67 -57.06 38.04
N LYS A 1021 -1.94 -57.77 38.91
CA LYS A 1021 -0.67 -58.40 38.55
C LYS A 1021 -0.73 -59.90 38.76
N ASN A 1022 -0.31 -60.65 37.76
CA ASN A 1022 0.00 -62.08 37.87
C ASN A 1022 1.52 -62.22 37.77
N ILE A 1023 2.14 -62.65 38.85
CA ILE A 1023 3.58 -62.76 38.99
C ILE A 1023 3.91 -64.25 39.11
N HIS A 1024 4.87 -64.68 38.31
CA HIS A 1024 5.30 -66.08 38.28
C HIS A 1024 6.81 -66.15 38.49
N ILE A 1025 7.23 -66.73 39.62
CA ILE A 1025 8.64 -66.94 39.96
C ILE A 1025 9.11 -68.21 39.25
N LYS A 1026 10.00 -68.04 38.26
CA LYS A 1026 10.58 -69.13 37.45
C LYS A 1026 11.86 -69.68 38.06
N THR A 1027 12.71 -68.81 38.53
CA THR A 1027 14.01 -69.16 39.13
C THR A 1027 14.26 -68.26 40.33
N ARG A 1028 15.32 -68.53 41.11
CA ARG A 1028 15.76 -67.63 42.20
C ARG A 1028 16.22 -66.23 41.75
N TYR A 1029 16.25 -65.94 40.45
CA TYR A 1029 16.63 -64.63 39.93
C TYR A 1029 15.59 -64.01 39.01
N LEU A 1030 14.69 -64.79 38.42
CA LEU A 1030 13.77 -64.32 37.39
C LEU A 1030 12.31 -64.49 37.80
N ALA A 1031 11.58 -63.38 37.86
CA ALA A 1031 10.13 -63.36 37.96
C ALA A 1031 9.52 -62.77 36.68
N GLN A 1032 8.46 -63.40 36.16
CA GLN A 1032 7.69 -62.86 35.04
C GLN A 1032 6.43 -62.19 35.56
N VAL A 1033 6.11 -61.00 35.05
CA VAL A 1033 4.97 -60.22 35.49
C VAL A 1033 4.06 -59.91 34.31
N ASN A 1034 2.79 -60.30 34.45
CA ASN A 1034 1.71 -59.83 33.60
C ASN A 1034 0.85 -58.85 34.40
N GLU A 1035 0.89 -57.57 34.03
CA GLU A 1035 0.24 -56.50 34.76
C GLU A 1035 -0.83 -55.83 33.90
N THR A 1036 -1.99 -55.55 34.49
CA THR A 1036 -3.03 -54.69 33.90
C THR A 1036 -3.25 -53.47 34.80
N VAL A 1037 -2.94 -52.29 34.26
CA VAL A 1037 -3.19 -51.00 34.91
C VAL A 1037 -4.45 -50.38 34.31
N THR A 1038 -5.42 -50.05 35.15
CA THR A 1038 -6.67 -49.38 34.76
C THR A 1038 -6.77 -48.05 35.46
N LEU A 1039 -6.81 -46.97 34.68
CA LEU A 1039 -6.93 -45.59 35.16
C LEU A 1039 -8.32 -45.03 34.83
N LYS A 1040 -8.92 -44.28 35.76
CA LYS A 1040 -10.17 -43.54 35.54
C LYS A 1040 -10.09 -42.09 36.03
N GLY A 1041 -10.80 -41.20 35.33
CA GLY A 1041 -10.92 -39.79 35.67
C GLY A 1041 -9.60 -39.02 35.54
N TYR A 1042 -9.19 -38.24 36.55
CA TYR A 1042 -8.01 -37.38 36.46
C TYR A 1042 -6.70 -38.15 36.23
N THR A 1043 -6.53 -39.34 36.83
CA THR A 1043 -5.36 -40.19 36.58
C THR A 1043 -5.30 -40.64 35.12
N ALA A 1044 -6.45 -40.99 34.53
CA ALA A 1044 -6.54 -41.34 33.12
C ALA A 1044 -6.31 -40.12 32.21
N SER A 1045 -6.85 -38.95 32.56
CA SER A 1045 -6.66 -37.72 31.78
C SER A 1045 -5.19 -37.32 31.74
N PHE A 1046 -4.54 -37.28 32.91
CA PHE A 1046 -3.12 -37.00 33.03
C PHE A 1046 -2.28 -37.95 32.17
N MET A 1047 -2.53 -39.27 32.31
CA MET A 1047 -1.77 -40.29 31.57
C MET A 1047 -2.03 -40.24 30.06
N ARG A 1048 -3.26 -39.98 29.59
CA ARG A 1048 -3.55 -39.77 28.16
C ARG A 1048 -2.81 -38.56 27.61
N ASN A 1049 -2.78 -37.47 28.37
CA ASN A 1049 -2.09 -36.26 27.96
C ASN A 1049 -0.56 -36.44 27.89
N HIS A 1050 0.00 -37.38 28.65
CA HIS A 1050 1.39 -37.78 28.56
C HIS A 1050 1.65 -38.72 27.36
N ILE A 1051 0.87 -39.79 27.20
CA ILE A 1051 1.08 -40.79 26.14
C ILE A 1051 0.79 -40.23 24.74
N LYS A 1052 -0.11 -39.25 24.59
CA LYS A 1052 -0.48 -38.71 23.26
C LYS A 1052 0.69 -38.09 22.48
N THR A 1053 1.76 -37.68 23.17
CA THR A 1053 2.96 -37.11 22.54
C THR A 1053 3.99 -38.17 22.15
N ILE A 1054 3.72 -39.44 22.47
CA ILE A 1054 4.63 -40.56 22.26
C ILE A 1054 4.09 -41.42 21.11
N GLU A 1055 4.87 -41.56 20.05
CA GLU A 1055 4.54 -42.46 18.95
C GLU A 1055 4.44 -43.91 19.43
N LYS A 1056 3.65 -44.73 18.74
CA LYS A 1056 3.43 -46.14 19.12
C LYS A 1056 4.74 -46.94 19.21
N SER A 1057 5.71 -46.64 18.35
CA SER A 1057 7.05 -47.23 18.37
C SER A 1057 7.81 -46.95 19.67
N GLY A 1058 7.59 -45.78 20.28
CA GLY A 1058 8.24 -45.34 21.53
C GLY A 1058 7.53 -45.82 22.81
N HIS A 1059 6.39 -46.51 22.73
CA HIS A 1059 5.64 -46.93 23.92
C HIS A 1059 6.42 -47.89 24.81
N ILE A 1060 7.21 -48.80 24.24
CA ILE A 1060 8.05 -49.73 25.01
C ILE A 1060 9.16 -48.95 25.72
N GLU A 1061 9.89 -48.07 25.04
CA GLU A 1061 10.98 -47.29 25.65
C GLU A 1061 10.47 -46.40 26.79
N TRP A 1062 9.36 -45.69 26.56
CA TRP A 1062 8.71 -44.89 27.60
C TRP A 1062 8.27 -45.75 28.80
N GLY A 1063 7.59 -46.87 28.54
CA GLY A 1063 7.15 -47.79 29.59
C GLY A 1063 8.34 -48.37 30.37
N GLN A 1064 9.43 -48.69 29.69
CA GLN A 1064 10.67 -49.19 30.27
C GLN A 1064 11.31 -48.15 31.20
N GLN A 1065 11.39 -46.88 30.78
CA GLN A 1065 11.92 -45.78 31.61
C GLN A 1065 11.07 -45.57 32.87
N LEU A 1066 9.74 -45.58 32.73
CA LEU A 1066 8.82 -45.43 33.85
C LEU A 1066 8.97 -46.57 34.85
N ILE A 1067 8.94 -47.83 34.40
CA ILE A 1067 9.07 -48.98 35.29
C ILE A 1067 10.44 -48.99 35.97
N ASN A 1068 11.55 -48.79 35.22
CA ASN A 1068 12.90 -48.79 35.80
C ASN A 1068 13.12 -47.73 36.87
N SER A 1069 12.40 -46.60 36.79
CA SER A 1069 12.47 -45.54 37.81
C SER A 1069 11.99 -46.01 39.18
N TYR A 1070 11.15 -47.06 39.25
CA TYR A 1070 10.57 -47.57 40.50
C TYR A 1070 10.82 -49.07 40.74
N LEU A 1071 11.27 -49.81 39.72
CA LEU A 1071 11.67 -51.21 39.76
C LEU A 1071 12.98 -51.41 38.97
N PRO A 1072 14.14 -51.12 39.59
CA PRO A 1072 15.43 -51.40 38.97
C PRO A 1072 15.58 -52.89 38.62
N GLY A 1073 16.08 -53.20 37.42
CA GLY A 1073 16.25 -54.58 36.96
C GLY A 1073 15.03 -55.20 36.26
N ALA A 1074 13.95 -54.43 36.07
CA ALA A 1074 12.83 -54.85 35.25
C ALA A 1074 13.09 -54.64 33.74
N GLN A 1075 12.74 -55.62 32.92
CA GLN A 1075 12.83 -55.57 31.47
C GLN A 1075 11.43 -55.71 30.87
N LEU A 1076 10.93 -54.62 30.27
CA LEU A 1076 9.64 -54.56 29.63
C LEU A 1076 9.67 -55.23 28.25
N ASN A 1077 9.01 -56.38 28.16
CA ASN A 1077 8.91 -57.15 26.93
C ASN A 1077 7.80 -56.61 26.02
N LYS A 1078 6.67 -56.20 26.60
CA LYS A 1078 5.51 -55.72 25.84
C LYS A 1078 4.65 -54.75 26.65
N ILE A 1079 4.09 -53.75 25.97
CA ILE A 1079 3.02 -52.89 26.48
C ILE A 1079 1.91 -52.74 25.42
N ASP A 1080 0.67 -52.97 25.81
CA ASP A 1080 -0.54 -52.75 25.00
C ASP A 1080 -1.45 -51.71 25.69
N ILE A 1081 -1.69 -50.58 25.03
CA ILE A 1081 -2.43 -49.45 25.57
C ILE A 1081 -3.79 -49.36 24.88
N LYS A 1082 -4.87 -49.57 25.64
CA LYS A 1082 -6.26 -49.52 25.17
C LYS A 1082 -6.96 -48.25 25.66
N ASN A 1083 -7.83 -47.70 24.80
CA ASN A 1083 -8.62 -46.49 25.08
C ASN A 1083 -7.78 -45.22 25.34
N SER A 1084 -6.60 -45.11 24.73
CA SER A 1084 -5.74 -43.91 24.77
C SER A 1084 -6.46 -42.64 24.30
N HIS A 1085 -7.39 -42.77 23.35
CA HIS A 1085 -8.17 -41.65 22.81
C HIS A 1085 -9.67 -41.69 23.17
N ASN A 1086 -10.13 -42.71 23.92
CA ASN A 1086 -11.53 -42.84 24.30
C ASN A 1086 -11.73 -42.44 25.76
N THR A 1087 -12.06 -41.17 25.99
CA THR A 1087 -12.22 -40.55 27.31
C THR A 1087 -13.36 -41.13 28.15
N ARG A 1088 -14.35 -41.79 27.52
CA ARG A 1088 -15.50 -42.42 28.21
C ARG A 1088 -15.19 -43.80 28.78
N LYS A 1089 -14.13 -44.45 28.29
CA LYS A 1089 -13.68 -45.75 28.82
C LYS A 1089 -12.48 -45.53 29.74
N PRO A 1090 -12.24 -46.44 30.70
CA PRO A 1090 -10.99 -46.44 31.44
C PRO A 1090 -9.80 -46.58 30.49
N LEU A 1091 -8.69 -45.90 30.79
CA LEU A 1091 -7.42 -46.14 30.12
C LEU A 1091 -6.85 -47.45 30.69
N ILE A 1092 -6.51 -48.39 29.81
CA ILE A 1092 -6.02 -49.71 30.21
C ILE A 1092 -4.65 -49.93 29.60
N MET A 1093 -3.66 -50.27 30.41
CA MET A 1093 -2.31 -50.63 29.95
C MET A 1093 -2.05 -52.07 30.38
N LYS A 1094 -1.71 -52.93 29.44
CA LYS A 1094 -1.34 -54.32 29.69
C LYS A 1094 0.15 -54.47 29.45
N LEU A 1095 0.89 -54.84 30.48
CA LEU A 1095 2.34 -54.94 30.47
C LEU A 1095 2.76 -56.39 30.69
N ASN A 1096 3.79 -56.82 29.95
CA ASN A 1096 4.53 -58.03 30.22
C ASN A 1096 5.99 -57.65 30.41
N TYR A 1097 6.56 -57.97 31.57
CA TYR A 1097 7.94 -57.66 31.89
C TYR A 1097 8.55 -58.73 32.78
N ASP A 1098 9.87 -58.86 32.67
CA ASP A 1098 10.67 -59.73 33.51
C ASP A 1098 11.37 -58.90 34.58
N VAL A 1099 11.41 -59.36 35.82
CA VAL A 1099 12.17 -58.73 36.90
C VAL A 1099 13.36 -59.64 37.22
N THR A 1100 14.56 -59.15 36.90
CA THR A 1100 15.82 -59.81 37.22
C THR A 1100 16.25 -59.47 38.64
N ASN A 1101 16.90 -60.41 39.33
CA ASN A 1101 17.26 -60.33 40.74
C ASN A 1101 16.08 -59.98 41.66
N HIS A 1102 14.89 -60.52 41.36
CA HIS A 1102 13.66 -60.24 42.12
C HIS A 1102 13.69 -60.71 43.59
N SER A 1103 14.67 -61.54 43.97
CA SER A 1103 14.80 -62.09 45.32
C SER A 1103 16.21 -62.07 45.86
N ASN A 1104 16.33 -61.85 47.18
CA ASN A 1104 17.58 -61.92 47.94
C ASN A 1104 17.62 -63.18 48.82
N ILE A 1105 18.80 -63.63 49.22
CA ILE A 1105 18.97 -64.74 50.17
C ILE A 1105 19.25 -64.17 51.56
N ILE A 1106 18.45 -64.55 52.54
CA ILE A 1106 18.68 -64.28 53.97
C ILE A 1106 18.37 -65.56 54.74
N ASP A 1107 19.27 -66.01 55.62
CA ASP A 1107 19.11 -67.21 56.45
C ASP A 1107 18.66 -68.47 55.67
N ASN A 1108 19.32 -68.74 54.53
CA ASN A 1108 19.00 -69.84 53.60
C ASN A 1108 17.57 -69.82 53.02
N LYS A 1109 16.85 -68.69 53.10
CA LYS A 1109 15.53 -68.49 52.48
C LYS A 1109 15.61 -67.42 51.40
N LEU A 1110 14.83 -67.60 50.34
CA LEU A 1110 14.64 -66.57 49.31
C LEU A 1110 13.56 -65.60 49.76
N ILE A 1111 13.84 -64.31 49.64
CA ILE A 1111 12.91 -63.21 49.94
C ILE A 1111 12.61 -62.47 48.65
N ALA A 1112 11.35 -62.47 48.22
CA ALA A 1112 10.85 -61.65 47.11
C ALA A 1112 9.89 -60.55 47.60
N HIS A 1113 9.68 -59.55 46.76
CA HIS A 1113 8.70 -58.48 46.97
C HIS A 1113 7.74 -58.39 45.79
N PHE A 1114 6.53 -57.88 46.03
CA PHE A 1114 5.62 -57.53 44.95
C PHE A 1114 6.17 -56.36 44.11
N PRO A 1115 6.14 -56.44 42.77
CA PRO A 1115 6.47 -55.33 41.89
C PRO A 1115 5.35 -54.27 41.97
N VAL A 1116 5.67 -53.06 42.46
CA VAL A 1116 4.70 -52.00 42.77
C VAL A 1116 5.03 -50.66 42.07
N ALA A 1117 5.49 -50.70 40.82
CA ALA A 1117 5.96 -49.51 40.10
C ALA A 1117 4.89 -48.41 40.01
N TRP A 1118 3.66 -48.79 39.68
CA TRP A 1118 2.55 -47.84 39.50
C TRP A 1118 2.01 -47.31 40.81
N GLU A 1119 1.97 -48.14 41.85
CA GLU A 1119 1.63 -47.69 43.20
C GLU A 1119 2.66 -46.67 43.70
N ARG A 1120 3.97 -46.95 43.52
CA ARG A 1120 5.05 -46.00 43.83
C ARG A 1120 4.91 -44.71 43.03
N TYR A 1121 4.64 -44.76 41.74
CA TYR A 1121 4.46 -43.56 40.91
C TYR A 1121 3.37 -42.60 41.44
N TYR A 1122 2.26 -43.13 41.95
CA TYR A 1122 1.13 -42.29 42.42
C TYR A 1122 1.14 -41.97 43.92
N LEU A 1123 1.79 -42.79 44.75
CA LEU A 1123 1.81 -42.61 46.22
C LEU A 1123 3.09 -41.96 46.74
N SER A 1124 4.20 -42.01 45.98
CA SER A 1124 5.45 -41.41 46.43
C SER A 1124 5.33 -39.90 46.54
N THR A 1125 5.76 -39.36 47.67
CA THR A 1125 5.91 -37.92 47.91
C THR A 1125 7.33 -37.63 48.37
N SER A 1126 7.79 -36.39 48.21
CA SER A 1126 9.15 -35.99 48.59
C SER A 1126 9.20 -35.48 50.03
N PRO A 1127 10.25 -35.78 50.81
CA PRO A 1127 10.40 -35.21 52.14
C PRO A 1127 10.64 -33.70 52.06
N VAL A 1128 10.13 -32.96 53.04
CA VAL A 1128 10.36 -31.51 53.18
C VAL A 1128 10.70 -31.22 54.64
N TYR A 1129 11.99 -31.11 54.94
CA TYR A 1129 12.49 -31.02 56.33
C TYR A 1129 12.07 -29.74 57.06
N GLU A 1130 11.83 -28.62 56.37
CA GLU A 1130 11.42 -27.35 57.01
C GLU A 1130 10.20 -26.69 56.38
N ARG A 1131 9.12 -27.42 56.13
CA ARG A 1131 7.97 -26.90 55.36
C ARG A 1131 7.51 -25.50 55.84
N LYS A 1132 7.40 -24.54 54.92
CA LYS A 1132 7.03 -23.14 55.26
C LYS A 1132 5.55 -22.85 55.07
N THR A 1133 4.87 -23.62 54.23
CA THR A 1133 3.47 -23.37 53.85
C THR A 1133 2.58 -24.57 54.15
N ASP A 1134 1.30 -24.33 54.41
CA ASP A 1134 0.30 -25.41 54.48
C ASP A 1134 0.29 -26.24 53.19
N PHE A 1135 -0.40 -27.37 53.21
CA PHE A 1135 -0.56 -28.20 52.01
C PHE A 1135 -2.01 -28.57 51.76
N LYS A 1136 -2.30 -28.89 50.50
CA LYS A 1136 -3.65 -29.22 50.07
C LYS A 1136 -3.66 -30.39 49.10
N ILE A 1137 -4.47 -31.39 49.43
CA ILE A 1137 -4.77 -32.52 48.58
C ILE A 1137 -6.01 -32.15 47.77
N TYR A 1138 -5.80 -31.72 46.53
CA TYR A 1138 -6.88 -31.24 45.66
C TYR A 1138 -7.76 -32.35 45.13
N TYR A 1139 -7.17 -33.45 44.67
CA TYR A 1139 -7.91 -34.51 43.99
C TYR A 1139 -8.10 -35.72 44.91
N PRO A 1140 -9.33 -36.23 45.07
CA PRO A 1140 -9.54 -37.49 45.77
C PRO A 1140 -8.91 -38.61 44.95
N PHE A 1141 -8.15 -39.49 45.58
CA PHE A 1141 -7.43 -40.57 44.90
C PHE A 1141 -7.75 -41.93 45.53
N LYS A 1142 -8.07 -42.91 44.68
CA LYS A 1142 -8.33 -44.29 45.09
C LYS A 1142 -7.40 -45.25 44.37
N LEU A 1143 -6.66 -46.05 45.13
CA LEU A 1143 -5.86 -47.16 44.65
C LEU A 1143 -6.53 -48.49 44.99
N ILE A 1144 -6.58 -49.40 44.01
CA ILE A 1144 -6.96 -50.80 44.20
C ILE A 1144 -5.86 -51.67 43.56
N SER A 1145 -5.00 -52.27 44.38
CA SER A 1145 -3.97 -53.22 43.91
C SER A 1145 -4.43 -54.64 44.17
N LYS A 1146 -4.30 -55.52 43.17
CA LYS A 1146 -4.57 -56.95 43.27
C LYS A 1146 -3.39 -57.71 42.68
N ASN A 1147 -2.68 -58.46 43.50
CA ASN A 1147 -1.49 -59.18 43.09
C ASN A 1147 -1.68 -60.68 43.34
N SER A 1148 -1.35 -61.52 42.36
CA SER A 1148 -1.34 -62.97 42.48
C SER A 1148 0.07 -63.46 42.18
N LEU A 1149 0.75 -63.99 43.20
CA LEU A 1149 2.07 -64.59 43.06
C LEU A 1149 1.95 -66.11 42.99
N THR A 1150 2.67 -66.73 42.04
CA THR A 1150 2.74 -68.18 41.85
C THR A 1150 4.20 -68.60 41.64
N PHE A 1151 4.49 -69.88 41.88
CA PHE A 1151 5.84 -70.42 41.82
C PHE A 1151 5.89 -71.66 40.92
N ASP A 1152 7.04 -71.91 40.31
CA ASP A 1152 7.34 -73.22 39.72
C ASP A 1152 7.37 -74.32 40.79
N LYS A 1153 7.05 -75.57 40.40
CA LYS A 1153 6.84 -76.71 41.32
C LYS A 1153 7.98 -77.00 42.31
N LYS A 1154 9.20 -76.56 41.98
CA LYS A 1154 10.37 -76.75 42.83
C LYS A 1154 10.34 -75.88 44.10
N PHE A 1155 9.70 -74.71 44.05
CA PHE A 1155 9.69 -73.81 45.20
C PHE A 1155 8.54 -74.10 46.18
N LYS A 1156 8.82 -73.91 47.47
CA LYS A 1156 7.85 -74.04 48.57
C LYS A 1156 7.77 -72.75 49.39
N LEU A 1157 6.55 -72.31 49.71
CA LEU A 1157 6.29 -71.16 50.58
C LEU A 1157 6.70 -71.46 52.04
N ASN A 1158 7.44 -70.55 52.68
CA ASN A 1158 7.82 -70.67 54.09
C ASN A 1158 6.81 -70.03 55.06
N SER A 1159 5.97 -69.12 54.58
CA SER A 1159 4.90 -68.48 55.37
C SER A 1159 3.53 -68.76 54.76
N THR A 1160 2.57 -69.11 55.62
CA THR A 1160 1.19 -69.50 55.26
C THR A 1160 0.12 -68.72 56.02
N GLU A 1161 0.48 -67.67 56.75
CA GLU A 1161 -0.48 -66.88 57.53
C GLU A 1161 -1.22 -65.88 56.65
N ASN A 1162 -2.54 -65.88 56.72
CA ASN A 1162 -3.35 -64.86 56.06
C ASN A 1162 -3.25 -63.55 56.83
N ILE A 1163 -2.97 -62.44 56.14
CA ILE A 1163 -2.87 -61.11 56.73
C ILE A 1163 -4.14 -60.35 56.39
N ASN A 1164 -4.79 -59.75 57.39
CA ASN A 1164 -5.89 -58.82 57.18
C ASN A 1164 -5.69 -57.59 58.07
N GLU A 1165 -5.26 -56.50 57.46
CA GLU A 1165 -4.95 -55.25 58.14
C GLU A 1165 -5.77 -54.09 57.58
N SER A 1166 -6.01 -53.07 58.40
CA SER A 1166 -6.59 -51.83 57.94
C SER A 1166 -6.07 -50.66 58.76
N GLY A 1167 -6.00 -49.49 58.14
CA GLY A 1167 -5.64 -48.25 58.81
C GLY A 1167 -6.56 -47.12 58.42
N LYS A 1168 -6.74 -46.19 59.34
CA LYS A 1168 -7.43 -44.91 59.12
C LYS A 1168 -6.63 -43.81 59.77
N SER A 1169 -6.43 -42.72 59.04
CA SER A 1169 -5.82 -41.49 59.53
C SER A 1169 -6.63 -40.28 59.07
N ILE A 1170 -6.14 -39.08 59.37
CA ILE A 1170 -6.70 -37.84 58.82
C ILE A 1170 -6.45 -37.72 57.30
N PHE A 1171 -5.41 -38.35 56.77
CA PHE A 1171 -5.03 -38.28 55.35
C PHE A 1171 -5.63 -39.39 54.50
N SER A 1172 -5.78 -40.60 55.06
CA SER A 1172 -6.20 -41.75 54.26
C SER A 1172 -7.00 -42.81 55.01
N ASP A 1173 -7.62 -43.71 54.25
CA ASP A 1173 -8.15 -44.98 54.75
C ASP A 1173 -7.66 -46.12 53.84
N TRP A 1174 -7.13 -47.20 54.43
CA TRP A 1174 -6.63 -48.36 53.68
C TRP A 1174 -6.98 -49.70 54.29
N LYS A 1175 -6.97 -50.74 53.43
CA LYS A 1175 -7.17 -52.15 53.78
C LYS A 1175 -6.23 -53.03 52.98
N LEU A 1176 -5.56 -53.97 53.65
CA LEU A 1176 -4.69 -54.99 53.05
C LEU A 1176 -5.24 -56.37 53.42
N SER A 1177 -5.36 -57.25 52.44
CA SER A 1177 -5.69 -58.66 52.63
C SER A 1177 -4.70 -59.51 51.84
N ILE A 1178 -4.05 -60.47 52.49
CA ILE A 1178 -3.16 -61.45 51.86
C ILE A 1178 -3.65 -62.84 52.22
N ASN A 1179 -3.94 -63.64 51.20
CA ASN A 1179 -4.40 -65.01 51.36
C ASN A 1179 -3.36 -65.98 50.79
N HIS A 1180 -2.88 -66.88 51.63
CA HIS A 1180 -1.91 -67.92 51.28
C HIS A 1180 -2.63 -69.21 50.87
N LYS A 1181 -2.22 -69.79 49.76
CA LYS A 1181 -2.60 -71.12 49.26
C LYS A 1181 -1.31 -71.89 48.96
N ALA A 1182 -1.38 -73.21 48.87
CA ALA A 1182 -0.20 -74.10 48.77
C ALA A 1182 0.93 -73.59 47.83
N ASN A 1183 0.60 -73.15 46.60
CA ASN A 1183 1.57 -72.60 45.63
C ASN A 1183 1.18 -71.20 45.10
N ARG A 1184 0.37 -70.44 45.85
CA ARG A 1184 -0.16 -69.14 45.40
C ARG A 1184 -0.40 -68.17 46.55
N ILE A 1185 0.00 -66.92 46.39
CA ILE A 1185 -0.37 -65.82 47.30
C ILE A 1185 -1.26 -64.83 46.56
N ASP A 1186 -2.42 -64.51 47.12
CA ASP A 1186 -3.34 -63.49 46.61
C ASP A 1186 -3.34 -62.28 47.56
N GLU A 1187 -2.83 -61.14 47.11
CA GLU A 1187 -2.88 -59.85 47.81
C GLU A 1187 -3.95 -58.94 47.20
N GLN A 1188 -4.73 -58.29 48.06
CA GLN A 1188 -5.59 -57.17 47.71
C GLN A 1188 -5.34 -55.98 48.64
N PHE A 1189 -5.00 -54.84 48.05
CA PHE A 1189 -4.85 -53.57 48.75
C PHE A 1189 -5.84 -52.52 48.23
N ILE A 1190 -6.53 -51.83 49.12
CA ILE A 1190 -7.42 -50.71 48.80
C ILE A 1190 -6.97 -49.51 49.62
N PHE A 1191 -6.71 -48.38 48.97
CA PHE A 1191 -6.33 -47.13 49.61
C PHE A 1191 -7.17 -45.97 49.08
N ASN A 1192 -7.63 -45.09 49.97
CA ASN A 1192 -8.38 -43.88 49.65
C ASN A 1192 -7.70 -42.68 50.30
N LEU A 1193 -7.23 -41.74 49.48
CA LEU A 1193 -6.67 -40.48 49.92
C LEU A 1193 -7.77 -39.42 50.09
N LYS A 1194 -7.78 -38.76 51.25
CA LYS A 1194 -8.76 -37.72 51.61
C LYS A 1194 -8.32 -36.35 51.11
N THR A 1195 -9.22 -35.66 50.42
CA THR A 1195 -9.02 -34.25 50.03
C THR A 1195 -9.14 -33.35 51.26
N GLY A 1196 -8.30 -32.32 51.33
CA GLY A 1196 -8.32 -31.37 52.44
C GLY A 1196 -7.17 -30.39 52.36
N LYS A 1197 -7.28 -29.31 53.13
CA LYS A 1197 -6.16 -28.44 53.50
C LYS A 1197 -5.67 -28.88 54.88
N TYR A 1198 -4.36 -29.00 55.03
CA TYR A 1198 -3.68 -29.50 56.22
C TYR A 1198 -2.54 -28.56 56.59
N ASP A 1199 -2.26 -28.46 57.88
CA ASP A 1199 -1.24 -27.55 58.41
C ASP A 1199 0.16 -28.00 58.00
N LYS A 1200 1.11 -27.07 57.88
CA LYS A 1200 2.48 -27.36 57.43
C LYS A 1200 3.19 -28.39 58.33
N GLU A 1201 2.90 -28.39 59.62
CA GLU A 1201 3.46 -29.31 60.63
C GLU A 1201 3.06 -30.77 60.37
N GLN A 1202 1.90 -30.99 59.74
CA GLN A 1202 1.35 -32.32 59.48
C GLN A 1202 1.96 -33.02 58.25
N TYR A 1203 2.87 -32.35 57.54
CA TYR A 1203 3.43 -32.89 56.30
C TYR A 1203 4.42 -34.04 56.54
N SER A 1204 5.18 -34.02 57.64
CA SER A 1204 6.05 -35.13 58.03
C SER A 1204 5.24 -36.41 58.20
N ASP A 1205 4.13 -36.33 58.93
CA ASP A 1205 3.23 -37.45 59.20
C ASP A 1205 2.62 -37.97 57.89
N PHE A 1206 2.24 -37.07 56.97
CA PHE A 1206 1.76 -37.45 55.64
C PHE A 1206 2.82 -38.16 54.80
N PHE A 1207 4.06 -37.68 54.81
CA PHE A 1207 5.18 -38.31 54.11
C PHE A 1207 5.50 -39.69 54.71
N GLU A 1208 5.60 -39.80 56.03
CA GLU A 1208 5.82 -41.07 56.73
C GLU A 1208 4.69 -42.06 56.48
N GLU A 1209 3.43 -41.61 56.49
CA GLU A 1209 2.28 -42.45 56.15
C GLU A 1209 2.38 -42.99 54.72
N SER A 1210 2.73 -42.14 53.74
CA SER A 1210 2.99 -42.58 52.37
C SER A 1210 4.11 -43.64 52.28
N CYS A 1211 5.21 -43.45 53.02
CA CYS A 1211 6.30 -44.42 53.09
C CYS A 1211 5.86 -45.74 53.73
N ASN A 1212 5.14 -45.68 54.85
CA ASN A 1212 4.63 -46.85 55.56
C ASN A 1212 3.64 -47.65 54.69
N ILE A 1213 2.78 -46.96 53.94
CA ILE A 1213 1.84 -47.59 53.01
C ILE A 1213 2.58 -48.28 51.86
N LEU A 1214 3.61 -47.64 51.29
CA LEU A 1214 4.43 -48.25 50.25
C LEU A 1214 5.20 -49.47 50.77
N ASN A 1215 5.70 -49.42 52.01
CA ASN A 1215 6.37 -50.57 52.63
C ASN A 1215 5.41 -51.74 52.84
N LYS A 1216 4.16 -51.47 53.26
CA LYS A 1216 3.09 -52.49 53.37
C LYS A 1216 2.71 -53.11 52.03
N LEU A 1217 2.86 -52.38 50.92
CA LEU A 1217 2.64 -52.92 49.57
C LEU A 1217 3.80 -53.79 49.07
N THR A 1218 4.98 -53.73 49.71
CA THR A 1218 6.17 -54.51 49.36
C THR A 1218 6.48 -55.62 50.36
N ASN A 1219 5.45 -56.25 50.93
CA ASN A 1219 5.62 -57.31 51.94
C ASN A 1219 6.65 -58.35 51.53
N ASN A 1220 7.45 -58.79 52.50
CA ASN A 1220 8.46 -59.80 52.31
C ASN A 1220 7.80 -61.16 52.13
N ILE A 1221 8.10 -61.83 51.02
CA ILE A 1221 7.60 -63.16 50.72
C ILE A 1221 8.76 -64.14 50.82
N TYR A 1222 8.68 -65.03 51.80
CA TYR A 1222 9.71 -66.04 52.08
C TYR A 1222 9.35 -67.37 51.41
N TYR A 1223 10.26 -67.91 50.61
CA TYR A 1223 10.15 -69.21 49.94
C TYR A 1223 11.52 -69.91 49.84
N SER A 1224 11.52 -71.21 49.62
CA SER A 1224 12.72 -72.04 49.48
C SER A 1224 12.65 -72.87 48.20
N GLU A 1225 13.80 -73.16 47.58
CA GLU A 1225 13.92 -74.05 46.40
C GLU A 1225 13.85 -75.53 46.76
#